data_AF-A0A954CAZ0-F1
#
_entry.id   AF-A0A954CAZ0-F1
#
_cell.length_a   1.000
_cell.length_b   1.000
_cell.length_c   1.000
_cell.angle_alpha   90.00
_cell.angle_beta   90.00
_cell.angle_gamma   90.00
#
_symmetry.space_group_name_H-M   'P 1'
#
loop_
_entity.id
_entity.type
_entity.pdbx_description
1 polymer ?
#
loop_
_entity_poly.entity_id
_entity_poly.type
_entity_poly.pdbx_seq_one_letter_code
_entity_poly.pdbx_strand_id
1 'polypeptide(L)'
;MANSGHIQITTTPPRVQYVADGVQSVFVFPFPIFTAGNLQVFLDGLLQSGTYTTAGVGASHGGSVAFLTPPASGARITIRRQLPVQRTSDFQEGGDFRAKTLNDELDYQTAAMQQIETDVIRGLRLPPADPDVDTTLPDSQARAGKLLAFDATGAPVTLAPTASLPDDASDRYVTGTGQVTPRTLADRFAAMPTVLDRGAAGDGSRDDGPVLAALDEPHGLPKGDYAVAADALAAIRPYRLEGAGALHDPAATETPLKARHALFNPQGTGRAVAMLAGLLPDLAGPTPDLSALARAMADGAVKVVFVGDSITEGVYDVEPENRWAALFQQSLEHAFPRVAWTFENLSLGQRDAQHLADPNYLALAAEPSDRDLGFYRAPPGPFPADSWSTGSETGVSWRQHVANAAPDLVVWAHGMNNFTMTGQEYADAVAGFHAFTRTWAKPPSMAVVATFLPTRLDPAYRAQQVALDSHYRILRALARQHRLSLIDANRVHHFLRDGLDEGRRLWFREDAFRAFGTDWWDYLEGSAAGVSLNSGRLVFGGTARPWRKLAAADFQADLTWRPAQSGDVLAFNYRIDPDTPLERYEFQWSGGNLRLYWKGGSKAQVIAGAATVGADNHVRLRCDGARHRVWIDGVLKLDALDHESLREGGCAYRAYRGGAGSPQIGCTLKVGYPARYARPLLHEDDLVGLGDWAGNADSAGGNGVNHPSTAGHYLMYAPAFGAFIALLRALPAPSVIRHAASTAAIATTAPTFVSTGEQVSVQGEAGELALVSFNLHVVNQAPATKANLARLTLNGAQIAETTQYLPPTDDAGVVVSMATVPVALVQGSNTFALEWRAEADTHTLESKVPGRSLVVQKVGAANG
;
A
#
# COMPACT_ATOMS: atom_id res chain seq x y z
N MET A 1 -1.58 0.63 90.66
CA MET A 1 -0.60 -0.03 91.56
C MET A 1 -1.30 -1.13 92.34
N ALA A 2 -1.09 -2.37 91.92
CA ALA A 2 -0.88 -3.50 92.80
C ALA A 2 0.10 -4.38 92.02
N ASN A 3 1.21 -4.72 92.66
CA ASN A 3 2.26 -5.56 92.13
C ASN A 3 1.66 -6.94 91.85
N SER A 4 1.05 -7.14 90.67
CA SER A 4 0.56 -8.46 90.27
C SER A 4 1.82 -9.26 90.01
N GLY A 5 2.22 -10.13 90.93
CA GLY A 5 3.42 -10.96 90.82
C GLY A 5 3.37 -12.00 89.68
N HIS A 6 2.66 -11.70 88.60
CA HIS A 6 2.53 -12.45 87.36
C HIS A 6 2.87 -11.53 86.17
N ILE A 7 3.13 -12.14 85.03
CA ILE A 7 3.57 -11.48 83.80
C ILE A 7 2.37 -10.82 83.12
N GLN A 8 2.52 -9.64 82.50
CA GLN A 8 1.43 -9.04 81.72
C GLN A 8 1.71 -9.24 80.23
N ILE A 9 0.76 -9.82 79.50
CA ILE A 9 0.86 -10.02 78.04
C ILE A 9 0.20 -8.84 77.32
N THR A 10 1.01 -8.00 76.68
CA THR A 10 0.54 -6.88 75.84
C THR A 10 0.27 -7.35 74.41
N THR A 11 -0.23 -6.46 73.55
CA THR A 11 -0.43 -6.73 72.11
C THR A 11 0.86 -6.75 71.29
N THR A 12 2.04 -6.57 71.93
CA THR A 12 3.33 -6.52 71.23
C THR A 12 3.67 -7.89 70.61
N PRO A 13 3.86 -7.99 69.29
CA PRO A 13 4.21 -9.25 68.65
C PRO A 13 5.50 -9.84 69.25
N PRO A 14 5.54 -11.14 69.56
CA PRO A 14 6.65 -11.77 70.27
C PRO A 14 7.85 -12.07 69.35
N ARG A 15 8.21 -11.11 68.50
CA ARG A 15 9.29 -11.18 67.51
C ARG A 15 9.82 -9.78 67.21
N VAL A 16 11.15 -9.63 67.24
CA VAL A 16 11.84 -8.39 66.84
C VAL A 16 13.06 -8.72 65.96
N GLN A 17 13.44 -7.78 65.09
CA GLN A 17 14.60 -7.91 64.23
C GLN A 17 15.49 -6.67 64.29
N TYR A 18 16.80 -6.90 64.21
CA TYR A 18 17.83 -5.88 64.14
C TYR A 18 18.78 -6.17 62.99
N VAL A 19 19.51 -5.14 62.56
CA VAL A 19 20.70 -5.25 61.71
C VAL A 19 21.87 -4.79 62.57
N ALA A 20 22.86 -5.64 62.76
CA ALA A 20 24.02 -5.33 63.57
C ALA A 20 24.93 -4.31 62.86
N ASP A 21 25.58 -3.45 63.65
CA ASP A 21 26.55 -2.46 63.17
C ASP A 21 28.00 -2.97 63.25
N GLY A 22 28.24 -4.12 63.89
CA GLY A 22 29.56 -4.68 64.15
C GLY A 22 30.15 -4.31 65.52
N VAL A 23 29.46 -3.48 66.31
CA VAL A 23 29.95 -2.94 67.59
C VAL A 23 28.97 -3.22 68.74
N GLN A 24 27.67 -3.06 68.51
CA GLN A 24 26.63 -3.31 69.50
C GLN A 24 26.53 -4.81 69.84
N SER A 25 26.64 -5.15 71.13
CA SER A 25 26.50 -6.52 71.62
C SER A 25 25.18 -6.82 72.34
N VAL A 26 24.41 -5.78 72.70
CA VAL A 26 23.15 -5.91 73.47
C VAL A 26 21.95 -5.46 72.65
N PHE A 27 20.97 -6.34 72.52
CA PHE A 27 19.74 -6.12 71.74
C PHE A 27 18.53 -6.40 72.61
N VAL A 28 17.56 -5.48 72.63
CA VAL A 28 16.36 -5.61 73.47
C VAL A 28 15.28 -6.45 72.77
N PHE A 29 14.35 -7.02 73.52
CA PHE A 29 13.13 -7.60 72.98
C PHE A 29 11.93 -7.09 73.82
N PRO A 30 10.88 -6.53 73.19
CA PRO A 30 9.82 -5.80 73.91
C PRO A 30 8.64 -6.68 74.34
N PHE A 31 8.86 -7.99 74.54
CA PHE A 31 7.82 -8.96 74.84
C PHE A 31 8.25 -9.91 75.96
N PRO A 32 7.32 -10.40 76.81
CA PRO A 32 7.68 -11.22 77.96
C PRO A 32 8.08 -12.65 77.57
N ILE A 33 8.99 -13.24 78.33
CA ILE A 33 9.35 -14.67 78.31
C ILE A 33 9.28 -15.26 79.72
N PHE A 34 8.91 -16.54 79.86
CA PHE A 34 8.69 -17.20 81.15
C PHE A 34 9.97 -17.86 81.68
N THR A 35 10.77 -18.42 80.78
CA THR A 35 12.10 -18.96 81.07
C THR A 35 13.08 -18.51 79.98
N ALA A 36 14.38 -18.56 80.24
CA ALA A 36 15.40 -18.24 79.22
C ALA A 36 15.31 -19.16 77.98
N GLY A 37 14.87 -20.42 78.18
CA GLY A 37 14.66 -21.38 77.09
C GLY A 37 13.46 -21.07 76.19
N ASN A 38 12.61 -20.10 76.56
CA ASN A 38 11.48 -19.67 75.74
C ASN A 38 11.86 -18.59 74.71
N LEU A 39 13.15 -18.36 74.49
CA LEU A 39 13.65 -17.39 73.53
C LEU A 39 14.51 -18.09 72.49
N GLN A 40 14.22 -17.83 71.21
CA GLN A 40 15.07 -18.22 70.10
C GLN A 40 15.71 -16.98 69.50
N VAL A 41 17.02 -17.04 69.32
CA VAL A 41 17.82 -15.98 68.69
C VAL A 41 18.47 -16.55 67.44
N PHE A 42 18.32 -15.85 66.33
CA PHE A 42 18.91 -16.24 65.05
C PHE A 42 19.87 -15.15 64.58
N LEU A 43 21.02 -15.56 64.05
CA LEU A 43 21.95 -14.70 63.29
C LEU A 43 21.95 -15.18 61.85
N ASP A 44 21.58 -14.30 60.92
CA ASP A 44 21.47 -14.60 59.48
C ASP A 44 20.64 -15.86 59.17
N GLY A 45 19.63 -16.14 60.00
CA GLY A 45 18.75 -17.30 59.88
C GLY A 45 19.23 -18.55 60.64
N LEU A 46 20.44 -18.56 61.18
CA LEU A 46 20.97 -19.67 61.97
C LEU A 46 20.64 -19.53 63.45
N LEU A 47 19.96 -20.54 64.02
CA LEU A 47 19.62 -20.58 65.44
C LEU A 47 20.91 -20.58 66.28
N GLN A 48 20.98 -19.65 67.22
CA GLN A 48 22.08 -19.51 68.14
C GLN A 48 21.81 -20.32 69.41
N SER A 49 22.82 -21.04 69.88
CA SER A 49 22.79 -21.77 71.15
C SER A 49 24.09 -21.49 71.91
N GLY A 50 24.00 -21.00 73.13
CA GLY A 50 25.15 -20.76 74.02
C GLY A 50 26.05 -19.56 73.68
N THR A 51 25.73 -18.77 72.65
CA THR A 51 26.54 -17.61 72.20
C THR A 51 26.04 -16.25 72.74
N TYR A 52 24.96 -16.27 73.52
CA TYR A 52 24.36 -15.08 74.13
C TYR A 52 23.85 -15.38 75.55
N THR A 53 23.69 -14.32 76.33
CA THR A 53 23.00 -14.33 77.62
C THR A 53 21.66 -13.60 77.52
N THR A 54 20.69 -13.97 78.36
CA THR A 54 19.35 -13.39 78.36
C THR A 54 19.06 -12.74 79.71
N ALA A 55 18.64 -11.48 79.69
CA ALA A 55 18.17 -10.74 80.85
C ALA A 55 16.68 -10.38 80.70
N GLY A 56 16.00 -10.10 81.82
CA GLY A 56 14.58 -9.74 81.82
C GLY A 56 13.61 -10.92 81.71
N VAL A 57 14.04 -12.13 82.06
CA VAL A 57 13.13 -13.30 82.20
C VAL A 57 12.07 -12.99 83.26
N GLY A 58 10.79 -13.21 82.93
CA GLY A 58 9.66 -12.90 83.81
C GLY A 58 9.21 -11.44 83.81
N ALA A 59 9.82 -10.56 83.01
CA ALA A 59 9.41 -9.16 82.92
C ALA A 59 8.34 -8.93 81.84
N SER A 60 7.25 -8.23 82.19
CA SER A 60 6.12 -7.96 81.28
C SER A 60 6.48 -7.16 80.03
N HIS A 61 7.50 -6.29 80.12
CA HIS A 61 7.92 -5.43 79.02
C HIS A 61 9.11 -6.02 78.23
N GLY A 62 9.45 -7.29 78.50
CA GLY A 62 10.57 -7.99 77.89
C GLY A 62 11.92 -7.65 78.49
N GLY A 63 12.98 -7.89 77.74
CA GLY A 63 14.34 -7.94 78.25
C GLY A 63 15.39 -7.71 77.17
N SER A 64 16.56 -8.33 77.33
CA SER A 64 17.64 -8.20 76.35
C SER A 64 18.43 -9.49 76.15
N VAL A 65 19.03 -9.57 74.96
CA VAL A 65 20.01 -10.58 74.54
C VAL A 65 21.36 -9.88 74.45
N ALA A 66 22.36 -10.39 75.15
CA ALA A 66 23.73 -9.90 75.10
C ALA A 66 24.66 -10.96 74.52
N PHE A 67 25.24 -10.69 73.36
CA PHE A 67 26.23 -11.55 72.71
C PHE A 67 27.61 -11.38 73.34
N LEU A 68 28.36 -12.48 73.49
CA LEU A 68 29.74 -12.44 73.99
C LEU A 68 30.69 -11.71 73.02
N THR A 69 30.43 -11.85 71.72
CA THR A 69 31.12 -11.14 70.64
C THR A 69 30.06 -10.37 69.83
N PRO A 70 30.24 -9.06 69.55
CA PRO A 70 29.30 -8.31 68.72
C PRO A 70 29.06 -9.00 67.37
N PRO A 71 27.79 -9.20 66.94
CA PRO A 71 27.50 -9.72 65.61
C PRO A 71 28.10 -8.80 64.53
N ALA A 72 28.60 -9.38 63.44
CA ALA A 72 29.26 -8.65 62.37
C ALA A 72 28.35 -7.58 61.74
N SER A 73 28.94 -6.49 61.24
CA SER A 73 28.20 -5.42 60.57
C SER A 73 27.38 -5.96 59.40
N GLY A 74 26.09 -5.63 59.35
CA GLY A 74 25.13 -6.12 58.36
C GLY A 74 24.43 -7.44 58.71
N ALA A 75 24.88 -8.16 59.75
CA ALA A 75 24.24 -9.41 60.17
C ALA A 75 22.82 -9.15 60.69
N ARG A 76 21.86 -9.99 60.26
CA ARG A 76 20.46 -9.88 60.67
C ARG A 76 20.22 -10.69 61.94
N ILE A 77 19.87 -10.01 63.01
CA ILE A 77 19.49 -10.63 64.29
C ILE A 77 17.97 -10.75 64.32
N THR A 78 17.46 -11.95 64.59
CA THR A 78 16.03 -12.18 64.84
C THR A 78 15.86 -12.76 66.24
N ILE A 79 15.08 -12.11 67.07
CA ILE A 79 14.76 -12.58 68.43
C ILE A 79 13.26 -12.87 68.45
N ARG A 80 12.87 -14.08 68.83
CA ARG A 80 11.46 -14.45 68.96
C ARG A 80 11.20 -15.30 70.21
N ARG A 81 9.97 -15.21 70.73
CA ARG A 81 9.49 -16.14 71.76
C ARG A 81 9.16 -17.48 71.12
N GLN A 82 9.50 -18.56 71.81
CA GLN A 82 9.09 -19.93 71.47
C GLN A 82 8.62 -20.62 72.76
N LEU A 83 7.30 -20.65 72.96
CA LEU A 83 6.67 -21.40 74.05
C LEU A 83 6.32 -22.82 73.60
N PRO A 84 6.63 -23.84 74.41
CA PRO A 84 5.98 -25.15 74.29
C PRO A 84 4.47 -24.99 74.52
N VAL A 85 3.64 -25.36 73.54
CA VAL A 85 2.17 -25.30 73.70
C VAL A 85 1.73 -26.52 74.51
N GLN A 86 1.75 -26.38 75.83
CA GLN A 86 1.31 -27.40 76.79
C GLN A 86 0.69 -26.72 78.01
N ARG A 87 -0.37 -27.30 78.55
CA ARG A 87 -0.89 -26.90 79.86
C ARG A 87 0.01 -27.53 80.93
N THR A 88 0.50 -26.73 81.88
CA THR A 88 1.38 -27.25 82.95
C THR A 88 0.75 -27.18 84.34
N SER A 89 -0.35 -26.43 84.49
CA SER A 89 -1.10 -26.32 85.73
C SER A 89 -2.31 -27.26 85.75
N ASP A 90 -2.65 -27.76 86.94
CA ASP A 90 -3.89 -28.50 87.20
C ASP A 90 -4.60 -27.94 88.45
N PHE A 91 -5.89 -27.62 88.31
CA PHE A 91 -6.69 -27.02 89.39
C PHE A 91 -7.54 -28.12 90.04
N GLN A 92 -7.39 -28.27 91.35
CA GLN A 92 -8.12 -29.29 92.11
C GLN A 92 -9.57 -28.83 92.36
N GLU A 93 -10.53 -29.72 92.13
CA GLU A 93 -11.94 -29.48 92.46
C GLU A 93 -12.10 -29.32 93.99
N GLY A 94 -12.73 -28.22 94.42
CA GLY A 94 -12.93 -27.91 95.85
C GLY A 94 -11.68 -27.43 96.61
N GLY A 95 -10.54 -27.24 95.95
CA GLY A 95 -9.31 -26.71 96.56
C GLY A 95 -9.27 -25.17 96.67
N ASP A 96 -8.25 -24.64 97.36
CA ASP A 96 -8.04 -23.20 97.50
C ASP A 96 -7.87 -22.50 96.14
N PHE A 97 -8.54 -21.36 95.96
CA PHE A 97 -8.39 -20.54 94.75
C PHE A 97 -7.05 -19.81 94.71
N ARG A 98 -6.06 -20.39 94.01
CA ARG A 98 -4.72 -19.81 93.84
C ARG A 98 -4.69 -18.84 92.68
N ALA A 99 -5.14 -17.61 92.91
CA ALA A 99 -5.21 -16.55 91.90
C ALA A 99 -3.90 -16.33 91.12
N LYS A 100 -2.74 -16.44 91.78
CA LYS A 100 -1.43 -16.32 91.10
C LYS A 100 -1.21 -17.45 90.08
N THR A 101 -1.43 -18.71 90.48
CA THR A 101 -1.30 -19.87 89.59
C THR A 101 -2.26 -19.77 88.40
N LEU A 102 -3.48 -19.30 88.63
CA LEU A 102 -4.44 -19.07 87.56
C LEU A 102 -3.97 -17.97 86.59
N ASN A 103 -3.51 -16.83 87.11
CA ASN A 103 -3.02 -15.74 86.26
C ASN A 103 -1.77 -16.16 85.49
N ASP A 104 -0.79 -16.81 86.12
CA ASP A 104 0.41 -17.31 85.44
C ASP A 104 0.05 -18.26 84.27
N GLU A 105 -0.96 -19.13 84.47
CA GLU A 105 -1.46 -20.04 83.43
C GLU A 105 -2.22 -19.30 82.32
N LEU A 106 -3.08 -18.34 82.64
CA LEU A 106 -3.79 -17.50 81.66
C LEU A 106 -2.81 -16.64 80.84
N ASP A 107 -1.77 -16.10 81.49
CA ASP A 107 -0.70 -15.35 80.82
C ASP A 107 0.07 -16.25 79.86
N TYR A 108 0.41 -17.48 80.28
CA TYR A 108 1.09 -18.45 79.43
C TYR A 108 0.25 -18.82 78.20
N GLN A 109 -1.04 -19.10 78.39
CA GLN A 109 -1.95 -19.44 77.31
C GLN A 109 -2.15 -18.26 76.35
N THR A 110 -2.31 -17.05 76.88
CA THR A 110 -2.43 -15.83 76.07
C THR A 110 -1.16 -15.57 75.27
N ALA A 111 0.01 -15.78 75.86
CA ALA A 111 1.29 -15.66 75.19
C ALA A 111 1.50 -16.71 74.09
N ALA A 112 1.01 -17.94 74.30
CA ALA A 112 1.01 -19.01 73.30
C ALA A 112 0.07 -18.69 72.14
N MET A 113 -1.14 -18.20 72.41
CA MET A 113 -2.08 -17.76 71.38
C MET A 113 -1.51 -16.61 70.54
N GLN A 114 -0.90 -15.61 71.17
CA GLN A 114 -0.25 -14.49 70.48
C GLN A 114 0.92 -14.97 69.58
N GLN A 115 1.67 -15.97 70.03
CA GLN A 115 2.72 -16.58 69.22
C GLN A 115 2.13 -17.31 68.02
N ILE A 116 1.09 -18.14 68.22
CA ILE A 116 0.39 -18.85 67.15
C ILE A 116 -0.19 -17.87 66.13
N GLU A 117 -0.83 -16.79 66.58
CA GLU A 117 -1.34 -15.73 65.71
C GLU A 117 -0.21 -15.14 64.84
N THR A 118 0.95 -14.85 65.45
CA THR A 118 2.12 -14.32 64.74
C THR A 118 2.68 -15.32 63.72
N ASP A 119 2.67 -16.62 64.04
CA ASP A 119 3.14 -17.68 63.14
C ASP A 119 2.14 -17.92 61.99
N VAL A 120 0.82 -17.93 62.28
CA VAL A 120 -0.27 -18.12 61.31
C VAL A 120 -0.44 -16.93 60.35
N ILE A 121 -0.17 -15.70 60.79
CA ILE A 121 -0.14 -14.52 59.91
C ILE A 121 1.02 -14.59 58.91
N ARG A 122 2.08 -15.35 59.23
CA ARG A 122 3.30 -15.45 58.42
C ARG A 122 3.40 -16.75 57.61
N GLY A 123 2.43 -17.65 57.74
CA GLY A 123 2.41 -18.95 57.07
C GLY A 123 1.70 -18.94 55.71
N LEU A 124 2.11 -19.87 54.83
CA LEU A 124 1.34 -20.24 53.65
C LEU A 124 0.11 -21.03 54.12
N ARG A 125 -1.09 -20.71 53.61
CA ARG A 125 -2.34 -21.34 54.04
C ARG A 125 -2.86 -22.30 52.97
N LEU A 126 -3.11 -23.54 53.40
CA LEU A 126 -3.84 -24.52 52.60
C LEU A 126 -5.35 -24.42 52.92
N PRO A 127 -6.22 -24.61 51.93
CA PRO A 127 -7.64 -24.84 52.15
C PRO A 127 -7.90 -25.99 53.13
N PRO A 128 -8.99 -25.97 53.92
CA PRO A 128 -9.27 -27.01 54.92
C PRO A 128 -9.53 -28.42 54.35
N ALA A 129 -9.77 -28.51 53.04
CA ALA A 129 -10.06 -29.76 52.34
C ALA A 129 -8.82 -30.35 51.65
N ASP A 130 -7.68 -29.66 51.70
CA ASP A 130 -6.45 -30.10 51.06
C ASP A 130 -5.71 -31.13 51.94
N PRO A 131 -4.97 -32.08 51.35
CA PRO A 131 -4.14 -33.00 52.10
C PRO A 131 -3.00 -32.27 52.83
N ASP A 132 -2.57 -32.82 53.97
CA ASP A 132 -1.44 -32.28 54.73
C ASP A 132 -0.14 -32.35 53.90
N VAL A 133 0.48 -31.20 53.62
CA VAL A 133 1.79 -31.08 52.96
C VAL A 133 2.75 -30.21 53.78
N ASP A 134 4.07 -30.44 53.66
CA ASP A 134 5.06 -29.61 54.35
C ASP A 134 5.10 -28.21 53.75
N THR A 135 4.62 -27.21 54.51
CA THR A 135 4.58 -25.80 54.08
C THR A 135 5.86 -25.02 54.44
N THR A 136 6.91 -25.69 54.91
CA THR A 136 8.14 -25.03 55.35
C THR A 136 8.96 -24.53 54.15
N LEU A 137 9.08 -23.21 54.03
CA LEU A 137 9.94 -22.61 53.01
C LEU A 137 11.44 -22.82 53.33
N PRO A 138 12.31 -23.08 52.33
CA PRO A 138 13.76 -23.12 52.53
C PRO A 138 14.29 -21.82 53.14
N ASP A 139 15.48 -21.84 53.74
CA ASP A 139 16.08 -20.64 54.34
C ASP A 139 16.27 -19.50 53.31
N SER A 140 16.46 -18.27 53.81
CA SER A 140 16.54 -17.09 52.96
C SER A 140 17.70 -17.09 51.96
N GLN A 141 18.80 -17.79 52.26
CA GLN A 141 19.94 -17.92 51.33
C GLN A 141 19.61 -18.95 50.25
N ALA A 142 19.06 -20.10 50.62
CA ALA A 142 18.70 -21.19 49.72
C ALA A 142 17.61 -20.79 48.72
N ARG A 143 16.69 -19.88 49.11
CA ARG A 143 15.63 -19.33 48.25
C ARG A 143 15.97 -17.99 47.61
N ALA A 144 17.14 -17.42 47.88
CA ALA A 144 17.53 -16.14 47.28
C ALA A 144 17.53 -16.24 45.75
N GLY A 145 16.82 -15.34 45.08
CA GLY A 145 16.69 -15.34 43.62
C GLY A 145 15.86 -16.49 43.03
N LYS A 146 15.12 -17.26 43.84
CA LYS A 146 14.27 -18.38 43.40
C LYS A 146 12.78 -18.06 43.55
N LEU A 147 11.95 -18.80 42.80
CA LEU A 147 10.50 -18.67 42.78
C LEU A 147 9.84 -19.65 43.73
N LEU A 148 8.77 -19.22 44.41
CA LEU A 148 7.86 -20.14 45.10
C LEU A 148 6.93 -20.80 44.06
N ALA A 149 6.93 -22.12 44.02
CA ALA A 149 6.08 -22.93 43.16
C ALA A 149 5.50 -24.11 43.96
N PHE A 150 4.69 -24.94 43.32
CA PHE A 150 4.13 -26.15 43.91
C PHE A 150 4.51 -27.35 43.04
N ASP A 151 4.84 -28.48 43.68
CA ASP A 151 5.12 -29.73 42.96
C ASP A 151 3.84 -30.46 42.54
N ALA A 152 3.98 -31.66 41.95
CA ALA A 152 2.85 -32.46 41.48
C ALA A 152 1.89 -32.90 42.60
N THR A 153 2.31 -32.81 43.87
CA THR A 153 1.50 -33.13 45.05
C THR A 153 0.91 -31.88 45.71
N GLY A 154 1.19 -30.69 45.18
CA GLY A 154 0.76 -29.42 45.76
C GLY A 154 1.65 -28.92 46.89
N ALA A 155 2.80 -29.56 47.15
CA ALA A 155 3.73 -29.12 48.17
C ALA A 155 4.59 -27.94 47.67
N PRO A 156 4.83 -26.90 48.50
CA PRO A 156 5.63 -25.76 48.09
C PRO A 156 7.09 -26.12 47.85
N VAL A 157 7.63 -25.70 46.71
CA VAL A 157 9.02 -25.91 46.30
C VAL A 157 9.66 -24.60 45.81
N THR A 158 10.99 -24.51 45.89
CA THR A 158 11.73 -23.37 45.30
C THR A 158 12.36 -23.78 43.98
N LEU A 159 12.06 -23.04 42.92
CA LEU A 159 12.62 -23.28 41.60
C LEU A 159 13.58 -22.16 41.22
N ALA A 160 14.75 -22.52 40.67
CA ALA A 160 15.61 -21.55 40.02
C ALA A 160 14.83 -20.90 38.86
N PRO A 161 14.83 -19.57 38.71
CA PRO A 161 14.25 -18.95 37.55
C PRO A 161 15.11 -19.37 36.35
N THR A 162 14.57 -20.22 35.49
CA THR A 162 15.19 -20.50 34.18
C THR A 162 15.06 -19.31 33.22
N ALA A 163 14.28 -18.30 33.61
CA ALA A 163 14.24 -16.94 33.07
C ALA A 163 13.60 -16.02 34.13
N SER A 164 13.95 -14.74 34.11
CA SER A 164 13.36 -13.64 34.88
C SER A 164 11.82 -13.76 34.96
N LEU A 165 11.23 -13.57 36.14
CA LEU A 165 9.78 -13.41 36.31
C LEU A 165 9.48 -12.01 36.89
N PRO A 166 8.32 -11.39 36.59
CA PRO A 166 7.46 -11.49 35.40
C PRO A 166 7.28 -10.12 34.71
N ASP A 167 7.56 -10.05 33.42
CA ASP A 167 6.75 -9.27 32.47
C ASP A 167 6.37 -10.29 31.38
N ASP A 168 5.08 -10.52 31.22
CA ASP A 168 4.43 -11.28 30.15
C ASP A 168 4.82 -12.76 29.89
N ALA A 169 3.85 -13.68 30.04
CA ALA A 169 4.00 -15.08 29.62
C ALA A 169 3.91 -15.27 28.09
N SER A 170 3.58 -14.22 27.35
CA SER A 170 3.42 -14.23 25.90
C SER A 170 4.77 -14.45 25.19
N ASP A 171 5.90 -13.94 25.70
CA ASP A 171 7.23 -14.02 25.05
C ASP A 171 8.02 -15.33 25.31
N ARG A 172 7.39 -16.36 25.88
CA ARG A 172 8.07 -17.62 26.21
C ARG A 172 8.08 -18.63 25.06
N TYR A 173 9.27 -18.95 24.56
CA TYR A 173 9.48 -20.01 23.56
C TYR A 173 9.06 -21.40 24.07
N VAL A 174 8.04 -21.99 23.45
CA VAL A 174 7.52 -23.34 23.65
C VAL A 174 7.67 -24.18 22.38
N THR A 175 7.99 -25.46 22.55
CA THR A 175 8.11 -26.44 21.46
C THR A 175 7.05 -27.52 21.63
N GLY A 176 6.09 -27.58 20.70
CA GLY A 176 5.06 -28.62 20.70
C GLY A 176 5.62 -30.00 20.32
N THR A 177 4.92 -31.07 20.69
CA THR A 177 5.28 -32.44 20.28
C THR A 177 5.29 -32.56 18.75
N GLY A 178 6.41 -33.00 18.15
CA GLY A 178 6.58 -33.12 16.70
C GLY A 178 7.16 -31.89 15.98
N GLN A 179 7.73 -30.93 16.73
CA GLN A 179 8.25 -29.65 16.22
C GLN A 179 9.77 -29.55 16.37
N VAL A 180 10.44 -28.84 15.47
CA VAL A 180 11.90 -28.64 15.51
C VAL A 180 12.33 -27.24 16.00
N THR A 181 11.46 -26.22 15.91
CA THR A 181 11.80 -24.83 16.24
C THR A 181 10.92 -24.27 17.37
N PRO A 182 11.50 -23.83 18.51
CA PRO A 182 10.75 -23.19 19.61
C PRO A 182 10.11 -21.86 19.19
N ARG A 183 8.90 -21.55 19.66
CA ARG A 183 8.17 -20.27 19.37
C ARG A 183 7.39 -19.75 20.56
N THR A 184 7.17 -18.44 20.66
CA THR A 184 6.52 -17.85 21.83
C THR A 184 5.04 -18.26 21.96
N LEU A 185 4.46 -18.21 23.16
CA LEU A 185 3.02 -18.47 23.35
C LEU A 185 2.17 -17.36 22.72
N ALA A 186 2.65 -16.11 22.66
CA ALA A 186 2.03 -15.01 21.93
C ALA A 186 1.91 -15.36 20.44
N ASP A 187 3.02 -15.81 19.83
CA ASP A 187 3.06 -16.21 18.42
C ASP A 187 2.12 -17.39 18.16
N ARG A 188 2.03 -18.33 19.11
CA ARG A 188 1.15 -19.51 19.02
C ARG A 188 -0.33 -19.16 19.13
N PHE A 189 -0.71 -18.18 19.96
CA PHE A 189 -2.11 -17.80 20.18
C PHE A 189 -2.61 -16.67 19.27
N ALA A 190 -1.71 -15.85 18.70
CA ALA A 190 -2.07 -14.71 17.84
C ALA A 190 -1.99 -15.01 16.33
N ALA A 191 -1.36 -16.11 15.91
CA ALA A 191 -1.12 -16.41 14.50
C ALA A 191 -2.01 -17.55 13.96
N MET A 192 -2.27 -17.52 12.64
CA MET A 192 -2.64 -18.73 11.90
C MET A 192 -1.56 -19.81 12.13
N PRO A 193 -1.92 -21.12 12.17
CA PRO A 193 -0.94 -22.22 12.26
C PRO A 193 0.16 -22.01 11.21
N THR A 194 1.44 -22.19 11.53
CA THR A 194 2.55 -21.92 10.60
C THR A 194 3.12 -23.19 9.98
N VAL A 195 3.95 -23.08 8.96
CA VAL A 195 4.65 -24.25 8.39
C VAL A 195 5.60 -24.89 9.40
N LEU A 196 6.16 -24.07 10.31
CA LEU A 196 6.96 -24.56 11.43
C LEU A 196 6.07 -25.40 12.37
N ASP A 197 4.77 -25.10 12.50
CA ASP A 197 3.76 -25.90 13.21
C ASP A 197 3.52 -27.27 12.61
N ARG A 198 3.94 -27.50 11.37
CA ARG A 198 3.81 -28.79 10.68
C ARG A 198 5.15 -29.49 10.49
N GLY A 199 6.23 -28.96 11.08
CA GLY A 199 7.54 -29.58 11.11
C GLY A 199 8.53 -29.11 10.05
N ALA A 200 8.24 -28.00 9.35
CA ALA A 200 9.22 -27.33 8.51
C ALA A 200 10.35 -26.73 9.37
N ALA A 201 11.57 -26.73 8.85
CA ALA A 201 12.77 -26.24 9.51
C ALA A 201 13.00 -24.74 9.25
N GLY A 202 12.88 -24.29 8.00
CA GLY A 202 13.10 -22.88 7.64
C GLY A 202 14.54 -22.39 7.83
N ASP A 203 15.51 -23.31 7.83
CA ASP A 203 16.94 -23.06 8.04
C ASP A 203 17.79 -23.12 6.76
N GLY A 204 17.14 -23.31 5.60
CA GLY A 204 17.74 -23.37 4.27
C GLY A 204 18.50 -24.66 3.96
N SER A 205 18.61 -25.57 4.93
CA SER A 205 19.46 -26.77 4.85
C SER A 205 18.67 -28.06 4.70
N ARG A 206 17.41 -28.08 5.15
CA ARG A 206 16.51 -29.23 5.09
C ARG A 206 15.38 -29.00 4.09
N ASP A 207 15.06 -30.02 3.28
CA ASP A 207 13.91 -29.98 2.38
C ASP A 207 12.59 -29.94 3.17
N ASP A 208 11.94 -28.78 3.11
CA ASP A 208 10.66 -28.44 3.70
C ASP A 208 9.49 -28.71 2.74
N GLY A 209 9.77 -29.00 1.46
CA GLY A 209 8.79 -29.26 0.41
C GLY A 209 7.70 -30.27 0.79
N PRO A 210 8.04 -31.44 1.36
CA PRO A 210 7.05 -32.43 1.80
C PRO A 210 6.09 -31.91 2.88
N VAL A 211 6.57 -31.08 3.81
CA VAL A 211 5.75 -30.48 4.87
C VAL A 211 4.79 -29.45 4.26
N LEU A 212 5.29 -28.62 3.34
CA LEU A 212 4.51 -27.58 2.66
C LEU A 212 3.46 -28.16 1.72
N ALA A 213 3.75 -29.27 1.03
CA ALA A 213 2.82 -29.96 0.14
C ALA A 213 1.69 -30.68 0.88
N ALA A 214 1.94 -31.12 2.12
CA ALA A 214 0.99 -31.85 2.95
C ALA A 214 -0.05 -30.98 3.66
N LEU A 215 0.06 -29.64 3.57
CA LEU A 215 -0.88 -28.71 4.21
C LEU A 215 -2.27 -28.81 3.59
N ASP A 216 -3.29 -29.04 4.40
CA ASP A 216 -4.70 -29.14 4.02
C ASP A 216 -5.47 -27.82 4.17
N GLU A 217 -4.97 -26.93 5.04
CA GLU A 217 -5.52 -25.61 5.37
C GLU A 217 -4.45 -24.49 5.27
N PRO A 218 -4.83 -23.19 5.28
CA PRO A 218 -3.86 -22.09 5.23
C PRO A 218 -2.94 -22.05 6.46
N HIS A 219 -1.65 -21.85 6.22
CA HIS A 219 -0.62 -21.73 7.24
C HIS A 219 0.27 -20.50 7.04
N GLY A 220 0.74 -19.89 8.14
CA GLY A 220 1.75 -18.84 8.08
C GLY A 220 3.12 -19.36 7.63
N LEU A 221 3.87 -18.58 6.85
CA LEU A 221 5.25 -18.85 6.41
C LEU A 221 6.21 -17.82 7.05
N PRO A 222 6.69 -18.04 8.28
CA PRO A 222 7.58 -17.11 8.99
C PRO A 222 8.87 -16.82 8.22
N LYS A 223 9.51 -15.68 8.48
CA LYS A 223 10.82 -15.34 7.88
C LYS A 223 11.83 -16.47 8.17
N GLY A 224 12.43 -16.99 7.11
CA GLY A 224 13.33 -18.14 7.11
C GLY A 224 13.57 -18.58 5.67
N ASP A 225 14.61 -19.39 5.46
CA ASP A 225 14.90 -19.97 4.15
C ASP A 225 14.35 -21.39 4.15
N TYR A 226 13.34 -21.66 3.32
CA TYR A 226 12.71 -22.98 3.25
C TYR A 226 13.21 -23.65 1.97
N ALA A 227 14.09 -24.64 2.13
CA ALA A 227 14.57 -25.38 0.99
C ALA A 227 13.42 -26.26 0.47
N VAL A 228 13.16 -26.20 -0.84
CA VAL A 228 12.08 -26.96 -1.48
C VAL A 228 12.64 -27.61 -2.73
N ALA A 229 12.64 -28.94 -2.76
CA ALA A 229 12.99 -29.67 -3.97
C ALA A 229 12.03 -29.34 -5.13
N ALA A 230 12.55 -29.22 -6.35
CA ALA A 230 11.80 -28.78 -7.53
C ALA A 230 10.53 -29.60 -7.83
N ASP A 231 10.52 -30.89 -7.48
CA ASP A 231 9.40 -31.81 -7.64
C ASP A 231 8.27 -31.56 -6.62
N ALA A 232 8.57 -31.04 -5.44
CA ALA A 232 7.59 -30.68 -4.42
C ALA A 232 6.86 -29.36 -4.73
N LEU A 233 7.48 -28.45 -5.51
CA LEU A 233 6.95 -27.11 -5.78
C LEU A 233 5.55 -27.13 -6.42
N ALA A 234 5.29 -28.08 -7.31
CA ALA A 234 4.00 -28.20 -8.01
C ALA A 234 2.84 -28.65 -7.09
N ALA A 235 3.16 -29.31 -5.97
CA ALA A 235 2.17 -29.77 -5.00
C ALA A 235 1.85 -28.71 -3.93
N ILE A 236 2.74 -27.73 -3.74
CA ILE A 236 2.57 -26.62 -2.81
C ILE A 236 1.54 -25.63 -3.38
N ARG A 237 0.51 -25.32 -2.59
CA ARG A 237 -0.58 -24.45 -3.02
C ARG A 237 -0.37 -23.03 -2.48
N PRO A 238 -0.23 -22.00 -3.34
CA PRO A 238 0.18 -20.66 -2.90
C PRO A 238 -0.82 -19.95 -1.97
N TYR A 239 -2.10 -20.32 -2.02
CA TYR A 239 -3.12 -19.79 -1.10
C TYR A 239 -3.11 -20.46 0.29
N ARG A 240 -2.25 -21.49 0.50
CA ARG A 240 -2.10 -22.16 1.80
C ARG A 240 -0.91 -21.65 2.60
N LEU A 241 -0.17 -20.65 2.11
CA LEU A 241 1.05 -20.12 2.74
C LEU A 241 0.99 -18.59 2.86
N GLU A 242 1.20 -18.05 4.07
CA GLU A 242 1.11 -16.60 4.36
C GLU A 242 2.31 -16.07 5.18
N GLY A 243 3.25 -15.31 4.63
CA GLY A 243 4.32 -14.68 5.43
C GLY A 243 5.59 -14.32 4.66
N ALA A 244 6.65 -13.93 5.38
CA ALA A 244 7.89 -13.34 4.83
C ALA A 244 9.04 -14.36 4.62
N GLY A 245 8.75 -15.65 4.61
CA GLY A 245 9.72 -16.70 4.31
C GLY A 245 10.01 -16.84 2.82
N ALA A 246 11.26 -17.16 2.47
CA ALA A 246 11.67 -17.38 1.08
C ALA A 246 11.74 -18.88 0.77
N LEU A 247 11.14 -19.32 -0.34
CA LEU A 247 11.34 -20.66 -0.87
C LEU A 247 12.60 -20.65 -1.74
N HIS A 248 13.49 -21.62 -1.56
CA HIS A 248 14.73 -21.75 -2.32
C HIS A 248 14.94 -23.20 -2.78
N ASP A 249 15.46 -23.42 -3.99
CA ASP A 249 15.81 -24.77 -4.49
C ASP A 249 17.24 -25.14 -4.07
N PRO A 250 17.45 -26.14 -3.19
CA PRO A 250 18.78 -26.54 -2.73
C PRO A 250 19.66 -27.16 -3.84
N ALA A 251 19.10 -27.51 -5.01
CA ALA A 251 19.85 -28.04 -6.16
C ALA A 251 20.33 -26.96 -7.15
N ALA A 252 19.93 -25.69 -6.97
CA ALA A 252 20.36 -24.60 -7.84
C ALA A 252 21.85 -24.28 -7.65
N THR A 253 22.67 -24.57 -8.65
CA THR A 253 24.12 -24.29 -8.65
C THR A 253 24.48 -22.84 -9.07
N GLU A 254 23.49 -21.97 -9.27
CA GLU A 254 23.69 -20.56 -9.60
C GLU A 254 23.32 -19.66 -8.40
N THR A 255 24.10 -18.60 -8.20
CA THR A 255 24.01 -17.70 -7.04
C THR A 255 22.59 -17.09 -6.88
N PRO A 256 22.11 -16.85 -5.64
CA PRO A 256 20.68 -16.71 -5.35
C PRO A 256 19.91 -15.58 -6.06
N LEU A 257 20.56 -14.48 -6.46
CA LEU A 257 19.88 -13.33 -7.08
C LEU A 257 19.55 -13.53 -8.57
N LYS A 258 20.49 -14.09 -9.36
CA LYS A 258 20.23 -14.38 -10.79
C LYS A 258 19.21 -15.52 -10.95
N ALA A 259 19.25 -16.54 -10.08
CA ALA A 259 18.27 -17.63 -10.09
C ALA A 259 16.84 -17.16 -9.70
N ARG A 260 16.71 -16.24 -8.73
CA ARG A 260 15.42 -15.59 -8.40
C ARG A 260 14.84 -14.80 -9.57
N HIS A 261 15.67 -14.20 -10.41
CA HIS A 261 15.24 -13.43 -11.58
C HIS A 261 14.98 -14.30 -12.83
N ALA A 262 15.71 -15.40 -13.00
CA ALA A 262 15.49 -16.38 -14.09
C ALA A 262 14.16 -17.14 -13.97
N LEU A 263 13.58 -17.24 -12.77
CA LEU A 263 12.18 -17.66 -12.59
C LEU A 263 11.17 -16.80 -13.37
N PHE A 264 11.55 -15.56 -13.73
CA PHE A 264 10.68 -14.57 -14.34
C PHE A 264 11.03 -14.19 -15.80
N ASN A 265 12.11 -14.74 -16.40
CA ASN A 265 12.43 -14.62 -17.84
C ASN A 265 13.37 -15.78 -18.27
N PRO A 266 13.20 -16.52 -19.42
CA PRO A 266 12.74 -16.10 -20.75
C PRO A 266 11.73 -17.02 -21.48
N GLN A 267 11.03 -17.93 -20.79
CA GLN A 267 9.92 -18.73 -21.37
C GLN A 267 8.60 -18.65 -20.58
N GLY A 268 8.55 -17.81 -19.54
CA GLY A 268 7.48 -17.75 -18.54
C GLY A 268 6.36 -16.74 -18.80
N THR A 269 6.29 -16.12 -19.99
CA THR A 269 5.42 -14.99 -20.33
C THR A 269 3.91 -15.24 -20.16
N GLY A 270 3.47 -16.48 -19.90
CA GLY A 270 2.05 -16.82 -19.77
C GLY A 270 1.51 -16.95 -18.35
N ARG A 271 2.30 -17.35 -17.34
CA ARG A 271 1.73 -17.84 -16.06
C ARG A 271 1.67 -16.80 -14.94
N ALA A 272 2.76 -16.08 -14.67
CA ALA A 272 2.78 -15.06 -13.62
C ALA A 272 1.97 -13.80 -14.01
N VAL A 273 2.06 -13.37 -15.27
CA VAL A 273 1.29 -12.26 -15.83
C VAL A 273 -0.22 -12.57 -15.84
N ALA A 274 -0.62 -13.78 -16.24
CA ALA A 274 -2.04 -14.18 -16.20
C ALA A 274 -2.55 -14.35 -14.76
N MET A 275 -1.71 -14.84 -13.84
CA MET A 275 -2.04 -14.93 -12.43
C MET A 275 -2.26 -13.54 -11.81
N LEU A 276 -1.35 -12.58 -12.02
CA LEU A 276 -1.48 -11.22 -11.51
C LEU A 276 -2.63 -10.44 -12.19
N ALA A 277 -2.82 -10.60 -13.50
CA ALA A 277 -3.96 -10.01 -14.22
C ALA A 277 -5.32 -10.58 -13.76
N GLY A 278 -5.35 -11.86 -13.34
CA GLY A 278 -6.53 -12.46 -12.73
C GLY A 278 -6.81 -11.96 -11.31
N LEU A 279 -5.80 -11.48 -10.59
CA LEU A 279 -5.92 -10.94 -9.22
C LEU A 279 -6.28 -9.44 -9.19
N LEU A 280 -5.92 -8.69 -10.23
CA LEU A 280 -6.27 -7.27 -10.39
C LEU A 280 -7.34 -7.11 -11.48
N PRO A 281 -8.64 -7.24 -11.15
CA PRO A 281 -9.69 -7.01 -12.11
C PRO A 281 -9.62 -5.58 -12.65
N ASP A 282 -9.95 -5.43 -13.92
CA ASP A 282 -9.97 -4.15 -14.64
C ASP A 282 -8.62 -3.41 -14.63
N LEU A 283 -7.49 -4.13 -14.57
CA LEU A 283 -6.15 -3.53 -14.64
C LEU A 283 -5.94 -2.68 -15.89
N ALA A 284 -6.62 -3.03 -17.00
CA ALA A 284 -6.59 -2.26 -18.23
C ALA A 284 -7.28 -0.88 -18.12
N GLY A 285 -7.94 -0.60 -16.99
CA GLY A 285 -8.59 0.67 -16.73
C GLY A 285 -9.90 0.87 -17.49
N PRO A 286 -10.35 2.12 -17.66
CA PRO A 286 -11.58 2.43 -18.40
C PRO A 286 -11.42 2.10 -19.89
N THR A 287 -12.55 1.89 -20.58
CA THR A 287 -12.56 1.64 -22.04
C THR A 287 -11.93 2.81 -22.81
N PRO A 288 -10.76 2.63 -23.44
CA PRO A 288 -10.05 3.72 -24.10
C PRO A 288 -10.54 3.96 -25.54
N ASP A 289 -10.19 5.12 -26.10
CA ASP A 289 -10.27 5.41 -27.54
C ASP A 289 -9.04 4.85 -28.27
N LEU A 290 -9.20 3.64 -28.80
CA LEU A 290 -8.19 2.94 -29.59
C LEU A 290 -8.39 3.11 -31.09
N SER A 291 -9.22 4.05 -31.53
CA SER A 291 -9.66 4.10 -32.94
C SER A 291 -8.52 4.33 -33.93
N ALA A 292 -7.54 5.16 -33.58
CA ALA A 292 -6.37 5.41 -34.44
C ALA A 292 -5.44 4.20 -34.50
N LEU A 293 -5.14 3.60 -33.34
CA LEU A 293 -4.32 2.40 -33.26
C LEU A 293 -4.98 1.20 -33.97
N ALA A 294 -6.28 1.01 -33.79
CA ALA A 294 -7.04 -0.06 -34.46
C ALA A 294 -6.99 0.08 -35.99
N ARG A 295 -7.10 1.31 -36.51
CA ARG A 295 -6.95 1.59 -37.95
C ARG A 295 -5.55 1.24 -38.45
N ALA A 296 -4.51 1.68 -37.76
CA ALA A 296 -3.13 1.39 -38.14
C ALA A 296 -2.80 -0.12 -38.09
N MET A 297 -3.29 -0.83 -37.06
CA MET A 297 -3.17 -2.28 -36.97
C MET A 297 -3.90 -3.00 -38.13
N ALA A 298 -5.05 -2.49 -38.57
CA ALA A 298 -5.78 -3.02 -39.72
C ALA A 298 -5.08 -2.73 -41.05
N ASP A 299 -4.40 -1.59 -41.16
CA ASP A 299 -3.57 -1.21 -42.31
C ASP A 299 -2.23 -2.00 -42.35
N GLY A 300 -1.87 -2.68 -41.27
CA GLY A 300 -0.75 -3.61 -41.19
C GLY A 300 0.58 -2.99 -40.75
N ALA A 301 0.62 -1.70 -40.42
CA ALA A 301 1.81 -1.02 -39.92
C ALA A 301 1.46 -0.03 -38.80
N VAL A 302 2.23 -0.05 -37.72
CA VAL A 302 2.02 0.81 -36.55
C VAL A 302 3.33 1.45 -36.12
N LYS A 303 3.32 2.77 -35.95
CA LYS A 303 4.41 3.50 -35.31
C LYS A 303 4.07 3.87 -33.87
N VAL A 304 4.92 3.47 -32.93
CA VAL A 304 4.78 3.78 -31.51
C VAL A 304 5.91 4.73 -31.10
N VAL A 305 5.55 5.84 -30.45
CA VAL A 305 6.51 6.79 -29.88
C VAL A 305 6.41 6.79 -28.36
N PHE A 306 7.54 6.56 -27.68
CA PHE A 306 7.66 6.66 -26.23
C PHE A 306 8.12 8.06 -25.83
N VAL A 307 7.50 8.60 -24.79
CA VAL A 307 7.91 9.84 -24.13
C VAL A 307 7.83 9.67 -22.62
N GLY A 308 8.93 9.93 -21.93
CA GLY A 308 9.04 9.76 -20.50
C GLY A 308 10.35 10.30 -19.94
N ASP A 309 10.57 9.98 -18.68
CA ASP A 309 11.79 10.30 -17.94
C ASP A 309 12.90 9.24 -18.14
N SER A 310 13.89 9.21 -17.25
CA SER A 310 15.06 8.33 -17.34
C SER A 310 14.72 6.84 -17.29
N ILE A 311 13.60 6.46 -16.68
CA ILE A 311 13.15 5.05 -16.63
C ILE A 311 12.68 4.58 -18.01
N THR A 312 12.05 5.48 -18.77
CA THR A 312 11.56 5.18 -20.13
C THR A 312 12.66 5.35 -21.16
N GLU A 313 13.57 6.32 -20.96
CA GLU A 313 14.80 6.42 -21.75
C GLU A 313 15.59 5.10 -21.67
N GLY A 314 15.75 4.57 -20.44
CA GLY A 314 16.25 3.21 -20.21
C GLY A 314 17.70 3.01 -20.65
N VAL A 315 18.52 4.07 -20.54
CA VAL A 315 19.95 4.09 -20.89
C VAL A 315 20.83 3.75 -19.68
N TYR A 316 20.25 3.77 -18.48
CA TYR A 316 20.97 3.64 -17.21
C TYR A 316 20.46 2.42 -16.43
N ASP A 317 21.35 1.85 -15.62
CA ASP A 317 21.03 0.93 -14.53
C ASP A 317 20.34 -0.40 -14.90
N VAL A 318 20.16 -0.74 -16.17
CA VAL A 318 19.59 -2.03 -16.59
C VAL A 318 20.10 -2.44 -17.98
N GLU A 319 20.09 -3.75 -18.30
CA GLU A 319 20.34 -4.16 -19.67
C GLU A 319 19.28 -3.57 -20.61
N PRO A 320 19.66 -3.05 -21.78
CA PRO A 320 18.73 -2.38 -22.68
C PRO A 320 17.58 -3.24 -23.22
N GLU A 321 17.75 -4.56 -23.29
CA GLU A 321 16.70 -5.53 -23.65
C GLU A 321 15.70 -5.77 -22.50
N ASN A 322 16.10 -5.48 -21.26
CA ASN A 322 15.32 -5.73 -20.05
C ASN A 322 14.56 -4.50 -19.55
N ARG A 323 14.84 -3.31 -20.09
CA ARG A 323 14.05 -2.10 -19.80
C ARG A 323 12.60 -2.29 -20.24
N TRP A 324 11.65 -1.75 -19.48
CA TRP A 324 10.23 -1.98 -19.72
C TRP A 324 9.74 -1.56 -21.11
N ALA A 325 10.31 -0.50 -21.70
CA ALA A 325 9.97 -0.07 -23.06
C ALA A 325 10.31 -1.16 -24.08
N ALA A 326 11.49 -1.79 -23.98
CA ALA A 326 11.88 -2.90 -24.84
C ALA A 326 10.98 -4.13 -24.62
N LEU A 327 10.62 -4.44 -23.38
CA LEU A 327 9.69 -5.53 -23.07
C LEU A 327 8.31 -5.29 -23.68
N PHE A 328 7.85 -4.04 -23.67
CA PHE A 328 6.58 -3.66 -24.29
C PHE A 328 6.63 -3.82 -25.82
N GLN A 329 7.73 -3.41 -26.46
CA GLN A 329 7.97 -3.59 -27.90
C GLN A 329 7.90 -5.07 -28.28
N GLN A 330 8.73 -5.91 -27.62
CA GLN A 330 8.78 -7.34 -27.85
C GLN A 330 7.41 -8.00 -27.63
N SER A 331 6.66 -7.55 -26.62
CA SER A 331 5.33 -8.09 -26.32
C SER A 331 4.29 -7.74 -27.39
N LEU A 332 4.36 -6.55 -27.98
CA LEU A 332 3.50 -6.15 -29.10
C LEU A 332 3.83 -6.94 -30.37
N GLU A 333 5.10 -7.03 -30.72
CA GLU A 333 5.58 -7.80 -31.88
C GLU A 333 5.20 -9.28 -31.76
N HIS A 334 5.39 -9.86 -30.58
CA HIS A 334 5.01 -11.25 -30.31
C HIS A 334 3.49 -11.46 -30.34
N ALA A 335 2.71 -10.54 -29.77
CA ALA A 335 1.25 -10.68 -29.73
C ALA A 335 0.59 -10.44 -31.10
N PHE A 336 1.20 -9.63 -31.96
CA PHE A 336 0.67 -9.22 -33.26
C PHE A 336 1.72 -9.34 -34.37
N PRO A 337 2.16 -10.56 -34.72
CA PRO A 337 3.27 -10.80 -35.65
C PRO A 337 2.96 -10.41 -37.12
N ARG A 338 1.70 -10.05 -37.42
CA ARG A 338 1.27 -9.59 -38.75
C ARG A 338 1.28 -8.08 -38.91
N VAL A 339 1.53 -7.35 -37.83
CA VAL A 339 1.66 -5.89 -37.85
C VAL A 339 3.14 -5.55 -37.94
N ALA A 340 3.51 -4.69 -38.88
CA ALA A 340 4.85 -4.13 -38.96
C ALA A 340 4.98 -3.02 -37.90
N TRP A 341 5.72 -3.30 -36.82
CA TRP A 341 5.94 -2.36 -35.74
C TRP A 341 7.19 -1.52 -36.00
N THR A 342 7.07 -0.22 -35.75
CA THR A 342 8.22 0.70 -35.69
C THR A 342 8.17 1.48 -34.39
N PHE A 343 9.32 1.64 -33.75
CA PHE A 343 9.44 2.25 -32.43
C PHE A 343 10.41 3.42 -32.48
N GLU A 344 10.06 4.48 -31.76
CA GLU A 344 10.94 5.63 -31.53
C GLU A 344 10.81 6.03 -30.07
N ASN A 345 11.92 6.06 -29.35
CA ASN A 345 11.97 6.50 -27.97
C ASN A 345 12.53 7.92 -27.91
N LEU A 346 11.64 8.88 -27.68
CA LEU A 346 11.97 10.30 -27.52
C LEU A 346 11.98 10.70 -26.04
N SER A 347 12.17 9.77 -25.12
CA SER A 347 12.26 10.06 -23.69
C SER A 347 13.55 10.83 -23.36
N LEU A 348 13.51 11.64 -22.31
CA LEU A 348 14.65 12.43 -21.84
C LEU A 348 14.82 12.28 -20.33
N GLY A 349 15.95 11.73 -19.92
CA GLY A 349 16.31 11.61 -18.52
C GLY A 349 16.35 12.96 -17.81
N GLN A 350 15.89 12.94 -16.56
CA GLN A 350 15.80 14.09 -15.65
C GLN A 350 14.82 15.19 -16.08
N ARG A 351 14.01 14.97 -17.13
CA ARG A 351 12.92 15.87 -17.51
C ARG A 351 11.62 15.36 -16.92
N ASP A 352 10.67 16.27 -16.81
CA ASP A 352 9.35 16.02 -16.24
C ASP A 352 8.24 16.28 -17.27
N ALA A 353 6.98 16.04 -16.86
CA ALA A 353 5.80 16.26 -17.69
C ALA A 353 5.69 17.70 -18.27
N GLN A 354 6.13 18.73 -17.55
CA GLN A 354 6.00 20.11 -17.97
C GLN A 354 6.95 20.43 -19.12
N HIS A 355 8.17 19.94 -19.06
CA HIS A 355 9.16 20.10 -20.14
C HIS A 355 8.64 19.57 -21.48
N LEU A 356 7.97 18.41 -21.48
CA LEU A 356 7.37 17.89 -22.70
C LEU A 356 6.17 18.74 -23.15
N ALA A 357 5.32 19.17 -22.22
CA ALA A 357 4.11 19.92 -22.56
C ALA A 357 4.42 21.35 -23.08
N ASP A 358 5.54 21.96 -22.66
CA ASP A 358 5.90 23.33 -22.98
C ASP A 358 6.28 23.53 -24.48
N PRO A 359 5.58 24.40 -25.23
CA PRO A 359 5.98 24.76 -26.60
C PRO A 359 7.38 25.36 -26.71
N ASN A 360 7.88 25.96 -25.64
CA ASN A 360 9.12 26.75 -25.62
C ASN A 360 10.29 25.96 -25.04
N TYR A 361 10.10 24.69 -24.68
CA TYR A 361 11.20 23.82 -24.31
C TYR A 361 11.88 23.28 -25.59
N LEU A 362 12.89 24.01 -26.05
CA LEU A 362 13.50 23.83 -27.37
C LEU A 362 14.77 22.97 -27.31
N ALA A 363 14.99 22.23 -28.39
CA ALA A 363 16.27 21.60 -28.65
C ALA A 363 17.35 22.67 -28.88
N LEU A 364 18.53 22.46 -28.30
CA LEU A 364 19.70 23.33 -28.39
C LEU A 364 20.81 22.66 -29.20
N ALA A 365 21.89 23.39 -29.49
CA ALA A 365 23.04 22.84 -30.21
C ALA A 365 23.89 21.85 -29.38
N ALA A 366 23.74 21.87 -28.05
CA ALA A 366 24.40 20.97 -27.11
C ALA A 366 23.57 20.88 -25.83
N GLU A 367 23.79 19.82 -25.04
CA GLU A 367 23.05 19.61 -23.78
C GLU A 367 23.42 20.72 -22.79
N PRO A 368 22.43 21.49 -22.29
CA PRO A 368 22.71 22.58 -21.36
C PRO A 368 23.07 22.04 -19.98
N SER A 369 23.85 22.83 -19.21
CA SER A 369 24.15 22.51 -17.81
C SER A 369 22.90 22.59 -16.92
N ASP A 370 22.02 23.55 -17.23
CA ASP A 370 20.69 23.67 -16.63
C ASP A 370 19.68 23.04 -17.59
N ARG A 371 19.08 21.93 -17.15
CA ARG A 371 18.20 21.10 -17.97
C ARG A 371 16.82 21.72 -18.14
N ASP A 372 16.47 22.77 -17.41
CA ASP A 372 15.19 23.47 -17.57
C ASP A 372 15.21 24.43 -18.78
N LEU A 373 16.39 24.78 -19.29
CA LEU A 373 16.55 25.72 -20.42
C LEU A 373 16.37 25.08 -21.80
N GLY A 374 16.45 23.75 -21.90
CA GLY A 374 16.33 23.02 -23.16
C GLY A 374 16.97 21.64 -23.11
N PHE A 375 17.08 21.01 -24.28
CA PHE A 375 17.62 19.64 -24.40
C PHE A 375 18.45 19.46 -25.66
N TYR A 376 19.25 18.39 -25.71
CA TYR A 376 19.96 17.98 -26.91
C TYR A 376 20.13 16.46 -26.97
N ARG A 377 19.99 15.90 -28.17
CA ARG A 377 20.28 14.48 -28.46
C ARG A 377 20.98 14.34 -29.81
N ALA A 378 22.13 13.68 -29.81
CA ALA A 378 22.87 13.37 -31.04
C ALA A 378 22.17 12.26 -31.85
N PRO A 379 22.26 12.24 -33.20
CA PRO A 379 21.84 11.12 -34.04
C PRO A 379 22.96 10.07 -34.23
N PRO A 380 22.63 8.75 -34.21
CA PRO A 380 21.62 8.16 -33.34
C PRO A 380 22.02 8.38 -31.86
N GLY A 381 21.04 8.45 -30.96
CA GLY A 381 21.26 8.75 -29.54
C GLY A 381 22.17 7.73 -28.84
N PRO A 382 22.55 7.98 -27.56
CA PRO A 382 23.17 6.94 -26.76
C PRO A 382 22.26 5.70 -26.73
N PHE A 383 22.88 4.52 -26.81
CA PHE A 383 22.25 3.21 -26.86
C PHE A 383 20.96 3.19 -26.03
N PRO A 384 19.82 2.78 -26.59
CA PRO A 384 19.66 1.85 -27.72
C PRO A 384 19.21 2.44 -29.07
N ALA A 385 19.27 1.60 -30.11
CA ALA A 385 19.10 1.97 -31.52
C ALA A 385 17.74 2.60 -31.90
N ASP A 386 16.72 2.45 -31.06
CA ASP A 386 15.37 3.01 -31.22
C ASP A 386 15.22 4.39 -30.56
N SER A 387 16.27 4.98 -29.99
CA SER A 387 16.22 6.29 -29.33
C SER A 387 16.77 7.40 -30.21
N TRP A 388 15.97 8.46 -30.41
CA TRP A 388 16.37 9.67 -31.14
C TRP A 388 17.08 9.36 -32.46
N SER A 389 16.43 8.58 -33.33
CA SER A 389 17.01 8.03 -34.57
C SER A 389 17.56 9.12 -35.51
N THR A 390 16.95 10.31 -35.50
CA THR A 390 17.37 11.49 -36.29
C THR A 390 18.08 12.56 -35.46
N GLY A 391 18.26 12.35 -34.15
CA GLY A 391 18.71 13.37 -33.19
C GLY A 391 17.71 14.51 -33.00
N SER A 392 18.02 15.43 -32.09
CA SER A 392 17.23 16.64 -31.84
C SER A 392 17.58 17.75 -32.84
N GLU A 393 16.58 18.50 -33.29
CA GLU A 393 16.73 19.58 -34.27
C GLU A 393 16.68 20.93 -33.56
N THR A 394 17.78 21.69 -33.58
CA THR A 394 17.89 22.98 -32.88
C THR A 394 16.70 23.91 -33.17
N GLY A 395 16.06 24.41 -32.12
CA GLY A 395 14.91 25.30 -32.21
C GLY A 395 13.55 24.59 -32.31
N VAL A 396 13.52 23.26 -32.45
CA VAL A 396 12.29 22.46 -32.42
C VAL A 396 12.01 22.02 -30.99
N SER A 397 10.76 22.17 -30.54
CA SER A 397 10.38 21.77 -29.18
C SER A 397 10.26 20.26 -29.04
N TRP A 398 10.38 19.76 -27.81
CA TRP A 398 10.29 18.33 -27.53
C TRP A 398 8.96 17.73 -28.02
N ARG A 399 7.82 18.35 -27.68
CA ARG A 399 6.51 17.93 -28.20
C ARG A 399 6.41 17.98 -29.72
N GLN A 400 7.07 18.94 -30.37
CA GLN A 400 7.05 19.03 -31.83
C GLN A 400 7.85 17.91 -32.48
N HIS A 401 8.93 17.43 -31.86
CA HIS A 401 9.62 16.21 -32.30
C HIS A 401 8.69 14.99 -32.27
N VAL A 402 7.86 14.85 -31.23
CA VAL A 402 6.85 13.77 -31.15
C VAL A 402 5.84 13.89 -32.29
N ALA A 403 5.37 15.11 -32.59
CA ALA A 403 4.45 15.36 -33.69
C ALA A 403 5.10 15.02 -35.05
N ASN A 404 6.36 15.43 -35.26
CA ASN A 404 7.12 15.17 -36.48
C ASN A 404 7.37 13.67 -36.69
N ALA A 405 7.47 12.89 -35.60
CA ALA A 405 7.58 11.44 -35.68
C ALA A 405 6.31 10.77 -36.23
N ALA A 406 5.16 11.46 -36.25
CA ALA A 406 3.87 11.01 -36.77
C ALA A 406 3.42 9.61 -36.26
N PRO A 407 3.34 9.41 -34.93
CA PRO A 407 2.95 8.11 -34.36
C PRO A 407 1.48 7.75 -34.61
N ASP A 408 1.19 6.45 -34.52
CA ASP A 408 -0.15 5.88 -34.35
C ASP A 408 -0.52 5.73 -32.87
N LEU A 409 0.49 5.48 -32.05
CA LEU A 409 0.39 5.39 -30.58
C LEU A 409 1.47 6.23 -29.92
N VAL A 410 1.06 7.13 -29.03
CA VAL A 410 1.98 7.79 -28.08
C VAL A 410 1.87 7.11 -26.73
N VAL A 411 3.00 6.68 -26.18
CA VAL A 411 3.12 6.13 -24.82
C VAL A 411 3.75 7.18 -23.93
N TRP A 412 2.94 7.79 -23.07
CA TRP A 412 3.35 8.83 -22.13
C TRP A 412 3.65 8.24 -20.76
N ALA A 413 4.89 8.35 -20.30
CA ALA A 413 5.41 7.72 -19.10
C ALA A 413 6.23 8.69 -18.22
N HIS A 414 5.76 9.93 -18.07
CA HIS A 414 6.32 10.88 -17.11
C HIS A 414 5.72 10.69 -15.72
N GLY A 415 6.56 10.58 -14.71
CA GLY A 415 6.11 10.65 -13.32
C GLY A 415 7.24 10.77 -12.31
N MET A 416 8.33 10.02 -12.49
CA MET A 416 9.36 9.91 -11.44
C MET A 416 10.02 11.25 -11.13
N ASN A 417 10.19 12.15 -12.10
CA ASN A 417 10.81 13.46 -11.86
C ASN A 417 9.84 14.55 -11.39
N ASN A 418 8.55 14.26 -11.26
CA ASN A 418 7.52 15.24 -10.91
C ASN A 418 7.38 15.44 -9.39
N PHE A 419 8.47 15.71 -8.66
CA PHE A 419 8.42 15.81 -7.19
C PHE A 419 7.83 17.12 -6.66
N THR A 420 8.03 18.22 -7.40
CA THR A 420 7.75 19.59 -6.94
C THR A 420 6.49 20.18 -7.57
N MET A 421 6.02 19.60 -8.69
CA MET A 421 4.81 20.05 -9.38
C MET A 421 3.56 19.79 -8.53
N THR A 422 2.66 20.77 -8.50
CA THR A 422 1.32 20.58 -7.94
C THR A 422 0.52 19.56 -8.76
N GLY A 423 -0.52 18.97 -8.16
CA GLY A 423 -1.38 18.05 -8.89
C GLY A 423 -2.05 18.68 -10.11
N GLN A 424 -2.45 19.95 -10.00
CA GLN A 424 -3.07 20.68 -11.11
C GLN A 424 -2.09 20.93 -12.25
N GLU A 425 -0.86 21.38 -11.97
CA GLU A 425 0.14 21.60 -13.03
C GLU A 425 0.47 20.30 -13.76
N TYR A 426 0.57 19.18 -13.03
CA TYR A 426 0.78 17.88 -13.64
C TYR A 426 -0.40 17.47 -14.54
N ALA A 427 -1.65 17.68 -14.07
CA ALA A 427 -2.83 17.42 -14.86
C ALA A 427 -2.88 18.27 -16.13
N ASP A 428 -2.54 19.56 -16.02
CA ASP A 428 -2.52 20.51 -17.14
C ASP A 428 -1.44 20.16 -18.17
N ALA A 429 -0.27 19.68 -17.72
CA ALA A 429 0.79 19.23 -18.63
C ALA A 429 0.33 18.02 -19.47
N VAL A 430 -0.24 16.99 -18.83
CA VAL A 430 -0.72 15.78 -19.52
C VAL A 430 -1.91 16.09 -20.43
N ALA A 431 -2.90 16.83 -19.94
CA ALA A 431 -4.09 17.20 -20.71
C ALA A 431 -3.76 18.18 -21.85
N GLY A 432 -2.85 19.12 -21.60
CA GLY A 432 -2.36 20.07 -22.60
C GLY A 432 -1.61 19.38 -23.74
N PHE A 433 -0.76 18.40 -23.42
CA PHE A 433 -0.13 17.59 -24.45
C PHE A 433 -1.15 16.72 -25.20
N HIS A 434 -2.09 16.07 -24.52
CA HIS A 434 -3.16 15.31 -25.19
C HIS A 434 -3.96 16.21 -26.15
N ALA A 435 -4.33 17.42 -25.72
CA ALA A 435 -5.00 18.40 -26.58
C ALA A 435 -4.15 18.77 -27.79
N PHE A 436 -2.83 18.96 -27.61
CA PHE A 436 -1.90 19.17 -28.71
C PHE A 436 -1.87 17.99 -29.70
N THR A 437 -1.88 16.73 -29.23
CA THR A 437 -1.94 15.57 -30.14
C THR A 437 -3.21 15.54 -31.00
N ARG A 438 -4.32 16.11 -30.49
CA ARG A 438 -5.59 16.19 -31.23
C ARG A 438 -5.57 17.27 -32.33
N THR A 439 -4.58 18.15 -32.37
CA THR A 439 -4.44 19.14 -33.45
C THR A 439 -3.63 18.63 -34.64
N TRP A 440 -3.08 17.42 -34.57
CA TRP A 440 -2.25 16.86 -35.64
C TRP A 440 -3.11 16.40 -36.82
N ALA A 441 -2.53 16.39 -38.02
CA ALA A 441 -3.22 15.89 -39.22
C ALA A 441 -3.68 14.43 -39.07
N LYS A 442 -2.91 13.64 -38.32
CA LYS A 442 -3.24 12.28 -37.91
C LYS A 442 -3.14 12.18 -36.38
N PRO A 443 -4.24 12.39 -35.64
CA PRO A 443 -4.23 12.26 -34.18
C PRO A 443 -3.96 10.80 -33.76
N PRO A 444 -2.95 10.54 -32.92
CA PRO A 444 -2.65 9.20 -32.44
C PRO A 444 -3.65 8.75 -31.36
N SER A 445 -3.68 7.45 -31.09
CA SER A 445 -4.14 6.95 -29.80
C SER A 445 -3.07 7.26 -28.75
N MET A 446 -3.47 7.46 -27.49
CA MET A 446 -2.53 7.77 -26.41
C MET A 446 -2.72 6.80 -25.24
N ALA A 447 -1.61 6.26 -24.76
CA ALA A 447 -1.51 5.49 -23.54
C ALA A 447 -0.74 6.29 -22.49
N VAL A 448 -1.30 6.41 -21.28
CA VAL A 448 -0.62 6.97 -20.12
C VAL A 448 -0.13 5.85 -19.22
N VAL A 449 1.09 5.98 -18.73
CA VAL A 449 1.74 5.00 -17.86
C VAL A 449 1.84 5.58 -16.45
N ALA A 450 1.10 5.00 -15.51
CA ALA A 450 1.36 5.25 -14.10
C ALA A 450 2.57 4.40 -13.70
N THR A 451 3.73 5.02 -13.55
CA THR A 451 5.00 4.34 -13.25
C THR A 451 5.06 3.88 -11.79
N PHE A 452 6.15 3.26 -11.36
CA PHE A 452 6.30 2.81 -9.98
C PHE A 452 6.73 3.94 -9.01
N LEU A 453 6.63 3.70 -7.70
CA LEU A 453 7.13 4.64 -6.69
C LEU A 453 8.60 4.34 -6.35
N PRO A 454 9.42 5.35 -6.05
CA PRO A 454 10.81 5.16 -5.65
C PRO A 454 10.89 4.41 -4.31
N THR A 455 12.11 4.05 -3.89
CA THR A 455 12.35 3.41 -2.60
C THR A 455 11.83 4.27 -1.45
N ARG A 456 11.21 3.65 -0.45
CA ARG A 456 10.91 4.31 0.83
C ARG A 456 12.04 4.18 1.85
N LEU A 457 13.11 3.45 1.52
CA LEU A 457 14.26 3.28 2.41
C LEU A 457 15.08 4.57 2.52
N ASP A 458 15.15 5.33 1.43
CA ASP A 458 15.75 6.67 1.41
C ASP A 458 14.76 7.72 1.99
N PRO A 459 15.19 8.57 2.95
CA PRO A 459 14.32 9.58 3.56
C PRO A 459 13.76 10.63 2.59
N ALA A 460 14.54 11.05 1.57
CA ALA A 460 14.10 12.06 0.61
C ALA A 460 13.00 11.49 -0.29
N TYR A 461 13.17 10.26 -0.78
CA TYR A 461 12.15 9.58 -1.58
C TYR A 461 10.96 9.09 -0.77
N ARG A 462 11.14 8.78 0.51
CA ARG A 462 10.02 8.51 1.43
C ARG A 462 9.09 9.70 1.54
N ALA A 463 9.62 10.92 1.67
CA ALA A 463 8.82 12.14 1.72
C ALA A 463 8.07 12.42 0.40
N GLN A 464 8.56 11.89 -0.71
CA GLN A 464 8.00 12.10 -2.05
C GLN A 464 6.94 11.07 -2.46
N GLN A 465 6.81 9.93 -1.76
CA GLN A 465 5.85 8.85 -2.10
C GLN A 465 4.42 9.39 -2.31
N VAL A 466 3.97 10.24 -1.39
CA VAL A 466 2.59 10.75 -1.38
C VAL A 466 2.31 11.70 -2.55
N ALA A 467 3.31 12.51 -2.93
CA ALA A 467 3.18 13.43 -4.06
C ALA A 467 3.08 12.66 -5.39
N LEU A 468 3.97 11.69 -5.60
CA LEU A 468 3.96 10.86 -6.81
C LEU A 468 2.70 10.00 -6.90
N ASP A 469 2.27 9.38 -5.81
CA ASP A 469 1.04 8.58 -5.82
C ASP A 469 -0.20 9.44 -6.14
N SER A 470 -0.23 10.69 -5.64
CA SER A 470 -1.25 11.67 -6.04
C SER A 470 -1.24 11.93 -7.56
N HIS A 471 -0.07 12.03 -8.20
CA HIS A 471 0.04 12.18 -9.66
C HIS A 471 -0.44 10.95 -10.43
N TYR A 472 -0.15 9.74 -9.96
CA TYR A 472 -0.65 8.52 -10.59
C TYR A 472 -2.17 8.36 -10.46
N ARG A 473 -2.75 8.81 -9.33
CA ARG A 473 -4.21 8.92 -9.18
C ARG A 473 -4.81 9.95 -10.16
N ILE A 474 -4.09 11.03 -10.46
CA ILE A 474 -4.47 12.00 -11.50
C ILE A 474 -4.43 11.37 -12.89
N LEU A 475 -3.38 10.60 -13.25
CA LEU A 475 -3.35 9.87 -14.52
C LEU A 475 -4.55 8.94 -14.69
N ARG A 476 -4.92 8.21 -13.63
CA ARG A 476 -6.14 7.37 -13.63
C ARG A 476 -7.42 8.17 -13.82
N ALA A 477 -7.48 9.40 -13.30
CA ALA A 477 -8.62 10.30 -13.51
C ALA A 477 -8.67 10.80 -14.96
N LEU A 478 -7.53 11.25 -15.51
CA LEU A 478 -7.40 11.71 -16.89
C LEU A 478 -7.68 10.59 -17.89
N ALA A 479 -7.23 9.36 -17.63
CA ALA A 479 -7.54 8.20 -18.47
C ALA A 479 -9.05 7.98 -18.60
N ARG A 480 -9.81 8.15 -17.49
CA ARG A 480 -11.29 8.09 -17.52
C ARG A 480 -11.89 9.29 -18.25
N GLN A 481 -11.40 10.49 -17.97
CA GLN A 481 -11.94 11.74 -18.52
C GLN A 481 -11.75 11.84 -20.04
N HIS A 482 -10.56 11.49 -20.52
CA HIS A 482 -10.15 11.66 -21.92
C HIS A 482 -10.17 10.36 -22.72
N ARG A 483 -10.63 9.26 -22.10
CA ARG A 483 -10.66 7.90 -22.68
C ARG A 483 -9.28 7.46 -23.16
N LEU A 484 -8.24 7.71 -22.35
CA LEU A 484 -6.86 7.29 -22.66
C LEU A 484 -6.65 5.85 -22.23
N SER A 485 -5.76 5.15 -22.91
CA SER A 485 -5.32 3.82 -22.44
C SER A 485 -4.49 3.98 -21.18
N LEU A 486 -4.67 3.09 -20.21
CA LEU A 486 -3.94 3.13 -18.94
C LEU A 486 -3.04 1.89 -18.83
N ILE A 487 -1.74 2.12 -18.65
CA ILE A 487 -0.76 1.09 -18.27
C ILE A 487 -0.39 1.38 -16.81
N ASP A 488 -1.02 0.66 -15.88
CA ASP A 488 -0.99 0.97 -14.45
C ASP A 488 0.08 0.17 -13.67
N ALA A 489 1.35 0.40 -13.98
CA ALA A 489 2.46 -0.24 -13.26
C ALA A 489 2.49 0.16 -11.77
N ASN A 490 2.05 1.37 -11.43
CA ASN A 490 1.87 1.83 -10.05
C ASN A 490 0.92 0.93 -9.24
N ARG A 491 -0.23 0.55 -9.83
CA ARG A 491 -1.20 -0.33 -9.14
C ARG A 491 -0.63 -1.72 -8.89
N VAL A 492 0.12 -2.25 -9.86
CA VAL A 492 0.84 -3.53 -9.70
C VAL A 492 1.92 -3.41 -8.63
N HIS A 493 2.68 -2.31 -8.62
CA HIS A 493 3.66 -1.98 -7.58
C HIS A 493 3.04 -1.98 -6.19
N HIS A 494 1.94 -1.25 -5.97
CA HIS A 494 1.25 -1.27 -4.67
C HIS A 494 0.73 -2.66 -4.29
N PHE A 495 0.26 -3.44 -5.26
CA PHE A 495 -0.21 -4.80 -5.00
C PHE A 495 0.93 -5.70 -4.53
N LEU A 496 2.08 -5.65 -5.23
CA LEU A 496 3.25 -6.48 -4.94
C LEU A 496 4.02 -6.00 -3.70
N ARG A 497 4.18 -4.68 -3.51
CA ARG A 497 4.98 -4.09 -2.44
C ARG A 497 4.19 -3.85 -1.16
N ASP A 498 2.94 -3.40 -1.28
CA ASP A 498 2.15 -2.92 -0.15
C ASP A 498 0.97 -3.86 0.17
N GLY A 499 0.64 -4.81 -0.72
CA GLY A 499 -0.54 -5.65 -0.60
C GLY A 499 -1.85 -4.90 -0.83
N LEU A 500 -1.76 -3.72 -1.46
CA LEU A 500 -2.86 -2.78 -1.69
C LEU A 500 -3.25 -2.72 -3.17
N ASP A 501 -4.53 -2.60 -3.43
CA ASP A 501 -5.05 -2.30 -4.76
C ASP A 501 -5.59 -0.86 -4.79
N GLU A 502 -4.79 0.03 -5.35
CA GLU A 502 -5.14 1.45 -5.54
C GLU A 502 -6.31 1.67 -6.52
N GLY A 503 -6.56 0.71 -7.42
CA GLY A 503 -7.62 0.80 -8.41
C GLY A 503 -9.01 0.45 -7.86
N ARG A 504 -9.08 -0.29 -6.74
CA ARG A 504 -10.34 -0.68 -6.11
C ARG A 504 -10.49 -0.10 -4.71
N ARG A 505 -11.53 0.71 -4.51
CA ARG A 505 -11.85 1.32 -3.21
C ARG A 505 -12.93 0.53 -2.48
N LEU A 506 -12.68 0.21 -1.21
CA LEU A 506 -13.68 -0.32 -0.28
C LEU A 506 -14.18 0.82 0.61
N TRP A 507 -15.50 0.98 0.65
CA TRP A 507 -16.16 2.06 1.37
C TRP A 507 -16.62 1.60 2.75
N PHE A 508 -16.07 2.21 3.78
CA PHE A 508 -16.41 1.92 5.16
C PHE A 508 -17.21 3.06 5.75
N ARG A 509 -18.31 2.73 6.43
CA ARG A 509 -19.03 3.72 7.23
C ARG A 509 -18.22 3.97 8.49
N GLU A 510 -17.83 5.22 8.66
CA GLU A 510 -17.30 5.72 9.90
C GLU A 510 -18.45 6.31 10.72
N ASP A 511 -18.64 5.83 11.96
CA ASP A 511 -19.49 6.53 12.91
C ASP A 511 -18.79 7.83 13.28
N ALA A 512 -19.06 8.89 12.50
CA ALA A 512 -18.19 10.05 12.34
C ALA A 512 -17.69 10.66 13.65
N PHE A 513 -18.47 10.61 14.73
CA PHE A 513 -18.15 11.19 16.04
C PHE A 513 -18.09 10.18 17.20
N ARG A 514 -18.17 8.87 16.97
CA ARG A 514 -18.24 7.85 18.04
C ARG A 514 -17.04 7.86 18.98
N ALA A 515 -15.89 8.33 18.51
CA ALA A 515 -14.64 8.44 19.27
C ALA A 515 -14.21 9.89 19.51
N PHE A 516 -15.13 10.86 19.40
CA PHE A 516 -14.81 12.28 19.59
C PHE A 516 -14.22 12.53 20.99
N GLY A 517 -13.05 13.18 21.04
CA GLY A 517 -12.32 13.48 22.30
C GLY A 517 -11.31 12.41 22.75
N THR A 518 -10.97 11.44 21.91
CA THR A 518 -9.91 10.43 22.13
C THR A 518 -8.64 10.75 21.31
N ASP A 519 -7.56 9.96 21.47
CA ASP A 519 -6.24 10.11 20.80
C ASP A 519 -6.26 10.27 19.28
N TRP A 520 -7.40 9.99 18.64
CA TRP A 520 -7.60 10.08 17.19
C TRP A 520 -8.01 11.49 16.72
N TRP A 521 -8.33 12.40 17.66
CA TRP A 521 -8.80 13.75 17.40
C TRP A 521 -7.79 14.81 17.84
N ASP A 522 -7.45 15.70 16.92
CA ASP A 522 -6.64 16.88 17.15
C ASP A 522 -7.46 18.16 16.86
N TYR A 523 -6.87 19.34 17.10
CA TYR A 523 -7.48 20.63 16.78
C TYR A 523 -6.58 21.45 15.88
N LEU A 524 -7.11 21.84 14.72
CA LEU A 524 -6.42 22.72 13.77
C LEU A 524 -6.65 24.21 14.07
N GLU A 525 -7.78 24.53 14.71
CA GLU A 525 -8.17 25.90 15.08
C GLU A 525 -9.10 25.83 16.30
N GLY A 526 -8.95 26.76 17.25
CA GLY A 526 -9.81 26.84 18.44
C GLY A 526 -9.45 25.85 19.57
N SER A 527 -10.33 25.73 20.56
CA SER A 527 -10.13 24.89 21.76
C SER A 527 -11.11 23.74 21.83
N ALA A 528 -10.65 22.58 22.31
CA ALA A 528 -11.47 21.41 22.57
C ALA A 528 -12.59 21.66 23.57
N ALA A 529 -12.35 22.54 24.56
CA ALA A 529 -13.37 22.94 25.54
C ALA A 529 -14.57 23.67 24.91
N GLY A 530 -14.42 24.17 23.67
CA GLY A 530 -15.46 24.87 22.91
C GLY A 530 -16.30 23.98 22.01
N VAL A 531 -16.07 22.66 21.97
CA VAL A 531 -16.85 21.72 21.14
C VAL A 531 -17.30 20.54 22.01
N SER A 532 -18.59 20.24 21.97
CA SER A 532 -19.17 19.10 22.69
C SER A 532 -19.92 18.17 21.75
N LEU A 533 -20.04 16.90 22.11
CA LEU A 533 -20.88 15.94 21.40
C LEU A 533 -22.23 15.84 22.10
N ASN A 534 -23.31 16.19 21.41
CA ASN A 534 -24.67 16.06 21.92
C ASN A 534 -25.56 15.36 20.89
N SER A 535 -26.21 14.27 21.28
CA SER A 535 -27.14 13.51 20.42
C SER A 535 -26.53 13.13 19.06
N GLY A 536 -25.24 12.76 19.06
CA GLY A 536 -24.52 12.39 17.85
C GLY A 536 -24.14 13.57 16.94
N ARG A 537 -24.13 14.80 17.45
CA ARG A 537 -23.74 16.01 16.71
C ARG A 537 -22.67 16.79 17.45
N LEU A 538 -21.73 17.37 16.71
CA LEU A 538 -20.81 18.36 17.26
C LEU A 538 -21.57 19.66 17.48
N VAL A 539 -21.49 20.19 18.70
CA VAL A 539 -22.09 21.45 19.13
C VAL A 539 -20.96 22.42 19.46
N PHE A 540 -20.95 23.57 18.79
CA PHE A 540 -19.86 24.52 18.86
C PHE A 540 -20.23 25.73 19.73
N GLY A 541 -19.54 25.90 20.85
CA GLY A 541 -19.64 27.08 21.72
C GLY A 541 -18.81 28.28 21.25
N GLY A 542 -17.91 28.08 20.29
CA GLY A 542 -17.05 29.10 19.69
C GLY A 542 -16.47 28.64 18.35
N THR A 543 -15.57 29.44 17.78
CA THR A 543 -14.85 29.07 16.54
C THR A 543 -13.90 27.92 16.83
N ALA A 544 -14.08 26.80 16.14
CA ALA A 544 -13.21 25.63 16.29
C ALA A 544 -13.21 24.76 15.03
N ARG A 545 -12.10 24.03 14.85
CA ARG A 545 -11.89 23.04 13.78
C ARG A 545 -11.31 21.74 14.37
N PRO A 546 -12.14 20.90 15.02
CA PRO A 546 -11.76 19.53 15.37
C PRO A 546 -11.41 18.72 14.12
N TRP A 547 -10.24 18.10 14.16
CA TRP A 547 -9.67 17.31 13.09
C TRP A 547 -9.63 15.84 13.47
N ARG A 548 -10.14 15.01 12.56
CA ARG A 548 -10.05 13.57 12.62
C ARG A 548 -8.91 13.11 11.70
N LYS A 549 -7.85 12.54 12.30
CA LYS A 549 -6.74 11.95 11.55
C LYS A 549 -7.21 10.68 10.86
N LEU A 550 -7.11 10.66 9.53
CA LEU A 550 -7.39 9.51 8.66
C LEU A 550 -6.30 9.47 7.59
N ALA A 551 -6.13 8.31 6.95
CA ALA A 551 -5.30 8.15 5.77
C ALA A 551 -6.20 7.72 4.60
N ALA A 552 -6.99 8.66 4.08
CA ALA A 552 -7.90 8.38 2.98
C ALA A 552 -7.96 9.52 1.97
N ALA A 553 -8.07 9.16 0.70
CA ALA A 553 -8.29 10.12 -0.37
C ALA A 553 -9.77 10.28 -0.73
N ASP A 554 -10.60 9.25 -0.58
CA ASP A 554 -11.99 9.29 -1.03
C ASP A 554 -12.96 9.41 0.15
N PHE A 555 -13.92 10.31 0.01
CA PHE A 555 -14.85 10.68 1.08
C PHE A 555 -16.27 10.80 0.58
N GLN A 556 -17.22 10.29 1.35
CA GLN A 556 -18.62 10.66 1.26
C GLN A 556 -19.06 11.17 2.64
N ALA A 557 -19.43 12.45 2.71
CA ALA A 557 -19.93 13.08 3.91
C ALA A 557 -21.40 13.44 3.72
N ASP A 558 -22.27 12.74 4.44
CA ASP A 558 -23.69 13.07 4.57
C ASP A 558 -23.84 13.98 5.79
N LEU A 559 -23.90 15.30 5.54
CA LEU A 559 -23.84 16.35 6.54
C LEU A 559 -25.25 16.87 6.88
N THR A 560 -25.45 17.15 8.16
CA THR A 560 -26.60 17.91 8.66
C THR A 560 -26.08 19.15 9.36
N TRP A 561 -26.29 20.30 8.75
CA TRP A 561 -25.80 21.58 9.27
C TRP A 561 -26.94 22.40 9.84
N ARG A 562 -26.78 22.81 11.10
CA ARG A 562 -27.75 23.63 11.81
C ARG A 562 -27.08 24.92 12.29
N PRO A 563 -27.07 25.97 11.48
CA PRO A 563 -26.57 27.28 11.91
C PRO A 563 -27.47 27.83 13.03
N ALA A 564 -26.89 28.49 14.02
CA ALA A 564 -27.64 29.08 15.12
C ALA A 564 -28.15 30.47 14.78
N GLN A 565 -27.44 31.20 13.92
CA GLN A 565 -27.85 32.53 13.45
C GLN A 565 -27.35 32.84 12.03
N SER A 566 -27.80 33.97 11.50
CA SER A 566 -27.26 34.55 10.28
C SER A 566 -25.80 35.00 10.48
N GLY A 567 -24.89 34.52 9.64
CA GLY A 567 -23.45 34.81 9.73
C GLY A 567 -22.58 33.69 10.31
N ASP A 568 -23.20 32.63 10.86
CA ASP A 568 -22.45 31.40 11.16
C ASP A 568 -21.91 30.78 9.87
N VAL A 569 -20.72 30.20 9.98
CA VAL A 569 -20.07 29.44 8.90
C VAL A 569 -19.92 28.01 9.36
N LEU A 570 -20.33 27.06 8.54
CA LEU A 570 -20.15 25.63 8.79
C LEU A 570 -19.37 25.04 7.64
N ALA A 571 -18.35 24.24 7.94
CA ALA A 571 -17.54 23.61 6.91
C ALA A 571 -17.15 22.17 7.23
N PHE A 572 -16.96 21.41 6.17
CA PHE A 572 -16.32 20.11 6.18
C PHE A 572 -15.05 20.18 5.35
N ASN A 573 -13.93 19.84 5.97
CA ASN A 573 -12.63 19.76 5.37
C ASN A 573 -12.27 18.30 5.12
N TYR A 574 -11.62 18.00 4.01
CA TYR A 574 -11.23 16.64 3.62
C TYR A 574 -9.95 16.68 2.79
N ARG A 575 -9.27 15.52 2.70
CA ARG A 575 -7.89 15.41 2.20
C ARG A 575 -6.98 16.43 2.88
N ILE A 576 -7.12 16.56 4.19
CA ILE A 576 -6.24 17.42 4.97
C ILE A 576 -4.88 16.75 5.04
N ASP A 577 -3.88 17.39 4.46
CA ASP A 577 -2.49 16.97 4.57
C ASP A 577 -2.06 17.00 6.05
N PRO A 578 -1.52 15.89 6.59
CA PRO A 578 -1.18 15.81 8.00
C PRO A 578 0.02 16.68 8.39
N ASP A 579 0.94 16.93 7.45
CA ASP A 579 2.16 17.71 7.68
C ASP A 579 1.91 19.20 7.41
N THR A 580 1.01 19.50 6.48
CA THR A 580 0.63 20.86 6.09
C THR A 580 -0.88 21.06 6.09
N PRO A 581 -1.57 21.14 7.25
CA PRO A 581 -3.04 21.13 7.33
C PRO A 581 -3.80 22.28 6.65
N LEU A 582 -3.09 23.26 6.09
CA LEU A 582 -3.65 24.27 5.19
C LEU A 582 -3.91 23.76 3.77
N GLU A 583 -3.21 22.69 3.36
CA GLU A 583 -3.44 21.97 2.11
C GLU A 583 -4.62 21.01 2.29
N ARG A 584 -5.81 21.50 1.94
CA ARG A 584 -7.05 20.76 2.07
C ARG A 584 -8.13 21.32 1.17
N TYR A 585 -9.12 20.48 0.89
CA TYR A 585 -10.39 20.97 0.42
C TYR A 585 -11.24 21.47 1.59
N GLU A 586 -11.94 22.59 1.39
CA GLU A 586 -12.91 23.14 2.33
C GLU A 586 -14.26 23.29 1.64
N PHE A 587 -15.23 22.49 2.07
CA PHE A 587 -16.61 22.63 1.66
C PHE A 587 -17.37 23.39 2.74
N GLN A 588 -17.76 24.63 2.45
CA GLN A 588 -18.20 25.62 3.43
C GLN A 588 -19.56 26.23 3.04
N TRP A 589 -20.46 26.35 4.01
CA TRP A 589 -21.63 27.23 3.92
C TRP A 589 -21.31 28.57 4.58
N SER A 590 -21.44 29.67 3.85
CA SER A 590 -21.25 31.04 4.37
C SER A 590 -22.04 32.06 3.55
N GLY A 591 -22.64 33.08 4.19
CA GLY A 591 -23.23 34.24 3.52
C GLY A 591 -24.19 33.88 2.37
N GLY A 592 -25.12 32.95 2.61
CA GLY A 592 -26.16 32.54 1.65
C GLY A 592 -25.72 31.59 0.53
N ASN A 593 -24.48 31.12 0.54
CA ASN A 593 -23.96 30.21 -0.48
C ASN A 593 -23.16 29.06 0.13
N LEU A 594 -23.16 27.94 -0.58
CA LEU A 594 -22.21 26.86 -0.41
C LEU A 594 -21.01 27.09 -1.34
N ARG A 595 -19.82 26.79 -0.83
CA ARG A 595 -18.58 26.98 -1.57
C ARG A 595 -17.66 25.79 -1.36
N LEU A 596 -17.06 25.32 -2.45
CA LEU A 596 -15.96 24.37 -2.40
C LEU A 596 -14.66 25.10 -2.75
N TYR A 597 -13.67 24.99 -1.86
CA TYR A 597 -12.37 25.62 -1.98
C TYR A 597 -11.23 24.63 -1.94
N TRP A 598 -10.13 24.99 -2.60
CA TRP A 598 -8.77 24.53 -2.29
C TRP A 598 -7.99 25.66 -1.59
N LYS A 599 -7.15 25.32 -0.59
CA LYS A 599 -6.24 26.24 0.14
C LYS A 599 -6.84 27.60 0.54
N GLY A 600 -8.09 27.63 1.00
CA GLY A 600 -8.69 28.84 1.59
C GLY A 600 -9.08 29.96 0.61
N GLY A 601 -9.20 29.69 -0.69
CA GLY A 601 -9.90 30.63 -1.59
C GLY A 601 -9.50 30.66 -3.06
N SER A 602 -8.44 29.97 -3.49
CA SER A 602 -7.87 30.11 -4.84
C SER A 602 -8.73 29.52 -5.97
N LYS A 603 -9.63 28.59 -5.66
CA LYS A 603 -10.65 28.04 -6.57
C LYS A 603 -11.96 27.89 -5.83
N ALA A 604 -12.96 28.74 -6.12
CA ALA A 604 -14.25 28.73 -5.42
C ALA A 604 -15.38 28.36 -6.38
N GLN A 605 -16.00 27.20 -6.17
CA GLN A 605 -17.25 26.87 -6.85
C GLN A 605 -18.42 27.30 -5.97
N VAL A 606 -19.20 28.27 -6.45
CA VAL A 606 -20.32 28.85 -5.70
C VAL A 606 -21.61 28.13 -6.07
N ILE A 607 -22.27 27.57 -5.05
CA ILE A 607 -23.56 26.90 -5.17
C ILE A 607 -24.58 27.76 -4.41
N ALA A 608 -25.57 28.28 -5.12
CA ALA A 608 -26.64 29.06 -4.51
C ALA A 608 -27.46 28.18 -3.55
N GLY A 609 -27.60 28.61 -2.31
CA GLY A 609 -28.36 27.91 -1.28
C GLY A 609 -28.28 28.65 0.05
N ALA A 610 -29.40 29.19 0.51
CA ALA A 610 -29.50 29.81 1.84
C ALA A 610 -29.84 28.74 2.88
N ALA A 611 -29.07 28.70 3.98
CA ALA A 611 -29.35 27.77 5.07
C ALA A 611 -30.54 28.30 5.86
N THR A 612 -31.41 27.39 6.31
CA THR A 612 -32.45 27.71 7.26
C THR A 612 -31.83 27.79 8.66
N VAL A 613 -31.86 28.99 9.24
CA VAL A 613 -31.35 29.25 10.60
C VAL A 613 -32.17 28.48 11.63
N GLY A 614 -31.49 27.85 12.58
CA GLY A 614 -32.13 27.10 13.64
C GLY A 614 -32.82 25.82 13.17
N ALA A 615 -32.60 25.37 11.93
CA ALA A 615 -33.12 24.13 11.38
C ALA A 615 -32.01 23.31 10.70
N ASP A 616 -32.30 22.04 10.45
CA ASP A 616 -31.36 21.12 9.84
C ASP A 616 -31.34 21.34 8.32
N ASN A 617 -30.13 21.50 7.76
CA ASN A 617 -29.88 21.62 6.34
C ASN A 617 -29.09 20.39 5.89
N HIS A 618 -29.60 19.63 4.91
CA HIS A 618 -29.01 18.36 4.50
C HIS A 618 -28.16 18.51 3.25
N VAL A 619 -26.88 18.17 3.38
CA VAL A 619 -25.92 18.28 2.28
C VAL A 619 -25.11 17.01 2.18
N ARG A 620 -24.99 16.46 0.98
CA ARG A 620 -24.10 15.34 0.70
C ARG A 620 -22.93 15.85 -0.14
N LEU A 621 -21.72 15.60 0.32
CA LEU A 621 -20.51 15.71 -0.47
C LEU A 621 -20.01 14.29 -0.78
N ARG A 622 -19.63 14.03 -2.03
CA ARG A 622 -18.90 12.83 -2.43
C ARG A 622 -17.70 13.21 -3.28
N CYS A 623 -16.54 12.70 -2.91
CA CYS A 623 -15.29 12.86 -3.62
C CYS A 623 -14.76 11.46 -3.97
N ASP A 624 -14.69 11.15 -5.27
CA ASP A 624 -14.13 9.92 -5.82
C ASP A 624 -12.96 10.31 -6.74
N GLY A 625 -11.72 10.16 -6.29
CA GLY A 625 -10.54 10.66 -7.00
C GLY A 625 -10.63 12.17 -7.25
N ALA A 626 -10.44 12.62 -8.49
CA ALA A 626 -10.54 14.04 -8.85
C ALA A 626 -11.99 14.58 -8.92
N ARG A 627 -13.02 13.73 -8.82
CA ARG A 627 -14.42 14.14 -9.04
C ARG A 627 -15.13 14.48 -7.74
N HIS A 628 -15.60 15.71 -7.64
CA HIS A 628 -16.34 16.25 -6.50
C HIS A 628 -17.80 16.43 -6.89
N ARG A 629 -18.71 15.84 -6.11
CA ARG A 629 -20.16 15.96 -6.30
C ARG A 629 -20.83 16.42 -5.03
N VAL A 630 -21.75 17.37 -5.16
CA VAL A 630 -22.50 17.94 -4.04
C VAL A 630 -23.99 17.88 -4.32
N TRP A 631 -24.74 17.39 -3.36
CA TRP A 631 -26.20 17.42 -3.36
C TRP A 631 -26.72 18.24 -2.18
N ILE A 632 -27.76 19.05 -2.43
CA ILE A 632 -28.54 19.73 -1.40
C ILE A 632 -29.94 19.14 -1.42
N ASP A 633 -30.42 18.64 -0.29
CA ASP A 633 -31.73 18.01 -0.15
C ASP A 633 -32.02 16.95 -1.24
N GLY A 634 -30.97 16.18 -1.58
CA GLY A 634 -31.03 15.12 -2.60
C GLY A 634 -30.87 15.57 -4.06
N VAL A 635 -30.84 16.87 -4.33
CA VAL A 635 -30.66 17.42 -5.69
C VAL A 635 -29.18 17.70 -5.97
N LEU A 636 -28.64 17.15 -7.07
CA LEU A 636 -27.26 17.41 -7.49
C LEU A 636 -27.10 18.89 -7.85
N LYS A 637 -26.14 19.56 -7.21
CA LYS A 637 -25.85 20.98 -7.42
C LYS A 637 -24.47 21.25 -7.99
N LEU A 638 -23.54 20.32 -7.79
CA LEU A 638 -22.19 20.41 -8.32
C LEU A 638 -21.71 19.03 -8.76
N ASP A 639 -21.05 19.01 -9.91
CA ASP A 639 -20.28 17.89 -10.42
C ASP A 639 -19.06 18.45 -11.14
N ALA A 640 -17.91 18.39 -10.46
CA ALA A 640 -16.69 19.03 -10.92
C ALA A 640 -15.49 18.11 -10.80
N LEU A 641 -14.50 18.35 -11.67
CA LEU A 641 -13.18 17.74 -11.59
C LEU A 641 -12.19 18.77 -11.06
N ASP A 642 -11.40 18.37 -10.07
CA ASP A 642 -10.30 19.16 -9.53
C ASP A 642 -9.12 18.24 -9.19
N HIS A 643 -7.93 18.62 -9.63
CA HIS A 643 -6.73 17.79 -9.57
C HIS A 643 -5.69 18.33 -8.58
N GLU A 644 -6.02 19.33 -7.76
CA GLU A 644 -5.06 19.98 -6.86
C GLU A 644 -4.39 19.00 -5.88
N SER A 645 -5.18 18.15 -5.23
CA SER A 645 -4.65 17.11 -4.36
C SER A 645 -5.52 15.85 -4.35
N LEU A 646 -4.91 14.73 -4.71
CA LEU A 646 -5.48 13.38 -4.57
C LEU A 646 -4.72 12.59 -3.49
N ARG A 647 -4.04 13.31 -2.58
CA ARG A 647 -3.33 12.73 -1.43
C ARG A 647 -4.31 12.09 -0.45
N GLU A 648 -3.82 11.11 0.28
CA GLU A 648 -4.52 10.61 1.46
C GLU A 648 -4.38 11.60 2.60
N GLY A 649 -5.47 11.81 3.34
CA GLY A 649 -5.45 12.73 4.47
C GLY A 649 -6.64 12.57 5.40
N GLY A 650 -6.68 13.45 6.38
CA GLY A 650 -7.75 13.49 7.37
C GLY A 650 -8.97 14.28 6.90
N CYS A 651 -9.96 14.38 7.79
CA CYS A 651 -11.10 15.27 7.63
C CYS A 651 -11.35 16.09 8.89
N ALA A 652 -11.87 17.30 8.76
CA ALA A 652 -12.17 18.16 9.89
C ALA A 652 -13.53 18.81 9.74
N TYR A 653 -14.11 19.19 10.87
CA TYR A 653 -15.40 19.87 10.94
C TYR A 653 -15.14 21.24 11.53
N ARG A 654 -15.64 22.29 10.87
CA ARG A 654 -15.41 23.66 11.31
C ARG A 654 -16.72 24.38 11.56
N ALA A 655 -16.77 25.14 12.64
CA ALA A 655 -17.73 26.23 12.78
C ALA A 655 -16.99 27.55 13.05
N TYR A 656 -17.39 28.63 12.37
CA TYR A 656 -17.13 30.00 12.82
C TYR A 656 -18.44 30.64 13.27
N ARG A 657 -18.41 31.29 14.42
CA ARG A 657 -19.60 31.78 15.12
C ARG A 657 -19.80 33.27 14.84
N GLY A 658 -20.96 33.64 14.30
CA GLY A 658 -21.29 35.03 13.96
C GLY A 658 -21.84 35.89 15.10
N GLY A 659 -22.09 35.32 16.29
CA GLY A 659 -22.82 35.95 17.39
C GLY A 659 -23.30 34.96 18.47
N ALA A 660 -24.50 35.12 19.04
CA ALA A 660 -25.04 34.25 20.09
C ALA A 660 -25.58 32.90 19.56
N GLY A 661 -25.73 31.88 20.43
CA GLY A 661 -26.18 30.52 20.03
C GLY A 661 -25.06 29.52 19.72
N SER A 662 -25.36 28.24 19.51
CA SER A 662 -24.37 27.18 19.25
C SER A 662 -24.71 26.41 17.97
N PRO A 663 -23.99 26.66 16.85
CA PRO A 663 -24.24 25.91 15.63
C PRO A 663 -23.86 24.44 15.80
N GLN A 664 -24.48 23.57 15.00
CA GLN A 664 -24.32 22.13 15.12
C GLN A 664 -24.01 21.47 13.78
N ILE A 665 -23.16 20.45 13.83
CA ILE A 665 -22.81 19.62 12.69
C ILE A 665 -23.07 18.15 13.02
N GLY A 666 -24.00 17.55 12.30
CA GLY A 666 -24.17 16.11 12.16
C GLY A 666 -23.41 15.60 10.94
N CYS A 667 -22.85 14.39 11.01
CA CYS A 667 -22.22 13.76 9.85
C CYS A 667 -22.38 12.23 9.91
N THR A 668 -22.79 11.63 8.80
CA THR A 668 -22.46 10.23 8.51
C THR A 668 -21.33 10.24 7.50
N LEU A 669 -20.17 9.75 7.93
CA LEU A 669 -18.97 9.71 7.10
C LEU A 669 -18.82 8.32 6.50
N LYS A 670 -18.48 8.25 5.22
CA LYS A 670 -17.94 7.04 4.59
C LYS A 670 -16.61 7.38 3.98
N VAL A 671 -15.67 6.48 4.16
CA VAL A 671 -14.29 6.66 3.73
C VAL A 671 -13.93 5.54 2.78
N GLY A 672 -13.34 5.89 1.63
CA GLY A 672 -12.88 4.94 0.64
C GLY A 672 -11.39 4.65 0.83
N TYR A 673 -11.07 3.45 1.30
CA TYR A 673 -9.69 2.96 1.41
C TYR A 673 -9.33 2.08 0.20
N PRO A 674 -8.05 2.03 -0.22
CA PRO A 674 -7.60 1.00 -1.15
C PRO A 674 -7.95 -0.39 -0.59
N ALA A 675 -8.36 -1.30 -1.47
CA ALA A 675 -8.65 -2.68 -1.09
C ALA A 675 -7.34 -3.38 -0.68
N ARG A 676 -7.38 -4.13 0.42
CA ARG A 676 -6.24 -4.91 0.90
C ARG A 676 -6.44 -6.37 0.50
N TYR A 677 -5.46 -6.95 -0.18
CA TYR A 677 -5.57 -8.29 -0.74
C TYR A 677 -4.55 -9.29 -0.20
N ALA A 678 -3.36 -8.82 0.18
CA ALA A 678 -2.28 -9.70 0.63
C ALA A 678 -1.30 -8.98 1.56
N ARG A 679 -0.36 -9.73 2.15
CA ARG A 679 0.88 -9.16 2.70
C ARG A 679 1.83 -8.82 1.53
N PRO A 680 2.73 -7.83 1.68
CA PRO A 680 3.79 -7.54 0.72
C PRO A 680 4.48 -8.80 0.18
N LEU A 681 4.55 -8.94 -1.14
CA LEU A 681 5.18 -10.08 -1.83
C LEU A 681 6.64 -9.81 -2.18
N LEU A 682 7.03 -8.55 -2.35
CA LEU A 682 8.38 -8.14 -2.77
C LEU A 682 8.96 -7.11 -1.79
N HIS A 683 10.28 -7.19 -1.57
CA HIS A 683 11.04 -6.17 -0.87
C HIS A 683 11.40 -5.01 -1.81
N GLU A 684 11.79 -3.87 -1.25
CA GLU A 684 12.25 -2.71 -2.05
C GLU A 684 13.44 -3.09 -2.95
N ASP A 685 14.40 -3.84 -2.41
CA ASP A 685 15.60 -4.28 -3.17
C ASP A 685 15.26 -5.17 -4.36
N ASP A 686 14.17 -5.95 -4.30
CA ASP A 686 13.72 -6.75 -5.44
C ASP A 686 13.19 -5.83 -6.57
N LEU A 687 12.65 -4.67 -6.22
CA LEU A 687 12.02 -3.72 -7.14
C LEU A 687 13.00 -2.70 -7.73
N VAL A 688 13.95 -2.18 -6.93
CA VAL A 688 14.90 -1.13 -7.34
C VAL A 688 16.36 -1.57 -7.36
N GLY A 689 16.66 -2.81 -6.97
CA GLY A 689 18.03 -3.33 -6.94
C GLY A 689 18.84 -2.80 -5.77
N LEU A 690 20.15 -3.02 -5.81
CA LEU A 690 21.09 -2.65 -4.74
C LEU A 690 21.98 -1.45 -5.10
N GLY A 691 21.85 -0.90 -6.31
CA GLY A 691 22.67 0.22 -6.76
C GLY A 691 24.12 -0.14 -7.12
N ASP A 692 24.37 -1.36 -7.56
CA ASP A 692 25.70 -1.90 -7.85
C ASP A 692 25.98 -2.12 -9.36
N TRP A 693 25.11 -1.59 -10.25
CA TRP A 693 25.16 -1.77 -11.70
C TRP A 693 26.55 -1.49 -12.31
N ALA A 694 27.18 -0.37 -11.96
CA ALA A 694 28.44 0.07 -12.58
C ALA A 694 29.66 -0.82 -12.25
N GLY A 695 29.56 -1.73 -11.28
CA GLY A 695 30.70 -2.50 -10.78
C GLY A 695 30.43 -3.99 -10.55
N ASN A 696 29.21 -4.47 -10.77
CA ASN A 696 28.82 -5.85 -10.54
C ASN A 696 28.19 -6.48 -11.79
N ALA A 697 28.90 -7.43 -12.40
CA ALA A 697 28.41 -8.20 -13.56
C ALA A 697 27.22 -9.12 -13.22
N ASP A 698 26.96 -9.33 -11.93
CA ASP A 698 25.82 -10.05 -11.39
C ASP A 698 24.77 -9.11 -10.77
N SER A 699 24.85 -7.81 -11.06
CA SER A 699 23.86 -6.84 -10.60
C SER A 699 22.44 -7.25 -11.01
N ALA A 700 21.49 -6.95 -10.13
CA ALA A 700 20.07 -7.08 -10.42
C ALA A 700 19.57 -6.03 -11.43
N GLY A 701 20.41 -5.07 -11.83
CA GLY A 701 19.97 -3.80 -12.37
C GLY A 701 19.36 -2.91 -11.26
N GLY A 702 18.86 -1.75 -11.67
CA GLY A 702 18.36 -0.70 -10.80
C GLY A 702 19.48 0.01 -10.04
N ASN A 703 19.14 1.18 -9.51
CA ASN A 703 20.09 2.03 -8.77
C ASN A 703 19.87 2.00 -7.25
N GLY A 704 18.98 1.14 -6.76
CA GLY A 704 18.59 1.03 -5.35
C GLY A 704 17.69 2.16 -4.86
N VAL A 705 17.29 3.06 -5.74
CA VAL A 705 16.63 4.31 -5.36
C VAL A 705 15.35 4.56 -6.18
N ASN A 706 15.47 4.87 -7.45
CA ASN A 706 14.36 5.30 -8.31
C ASN A 706 14.42 4.74 -9.73
N HIS A 707 15.37 3.85 -10.03
CA HIS A 707 15.38 3.03 -11.25
C HIS A 707 15.04 1.58 -10.89
N PRO A 708 14.08 0.94 -11.58
CA PRO A 708 13.73 -0.45 -11.30
C PRO A 708 14.91 -1.39 -11.56
N SER A 709 14.98 -2.47 -10.79
CA SER A 709 15.77 -3.64 -11.16
C SER A 709 15.21 -4.29 -12.42
N THR A 710 15.96 -5.22 -13.01
CA THR A 710 15.46 -6.09 -14.08
C THR A 710 14.15 -6.76 -13.68
N ALA A 711 14.09 -7.35 -12.47
CA ALA A 711 12.86 -7.95 -11.97
C ALA A 711 11.73 -6.92 -11.78
N GLY A 712 12.04 -5.72 -11.30
CA GLY A 712 11.08 -4.62 -11.18
C GLY A 712 10.44 -4.24 -12.52
N HIS A 713 11.25 -4.13 -13.59
CA HIS A 713 10.74 -3.89 -14.95
C HIS A 713 9.76 -4.99 -15.38
N TYR A 714 10.10 -6.27 -15.18
CA TYR A 714 9.20 -7.38 -15.54
C TYR A 714 7.94 -7.44 -14.66
N LEU A 715 8.10 -7.43 -13.34
CA LEU A 715 7.03 -7.72 -12.39
C LEU A 715 5.99 -6.60 -12.30
N MET A 716 6.40 -5.33 -12.47
CA MET A 716 5.48 -4.20 -12.41
C MET A 716 4.86 -3.86 -13.76
N TYR A 717 5.69 -3.76 -14.82
CA TYR A 717 5.22 -3.26 -16.11
C TYR A 717 4.60 -4.34 -16.97
N ALA A 718 5.11 -5.59 -16.95
CA ALA A 718 4.58 -6.63 -17.83
C ALA A 718 3.12 -7.02 -17.56
N PRO A 719 2.67 -7.14 -16.30
CA PRO A 719 1.24 -7.29 -16.02
C PRO A 719 0.42 -6.09 -16.49
N ALA A 720 0.92 -4.87 -16.27
CA ALA A 720 0.24 -3.64 -16.63
C ALA A 720 0.04 -3.51 -18.16
N PHE A 721 1.09 -3.69 -18.96
CA PHE A 721 0.94 -3.64 -20.41
C PHE A 721 0.32 -4.91 -21.00
N GLY A 722 0.40 -6.05 -20.30
CA GLY A 722 -0.32 -7.27 -20.67
C GLY A 722 -1.83 -7.07 -20.68
N ALA A 723 -2.36 -6.30 -19.73
CA ALA A 723 -3.76 -5.89 -19.69
C ALA A 723 -4.13 -5.00 -20.90
N PHE A 724 -3.24 -4.09 -21.31
CA PHE A 724 -3.40 -3.30 -22.52
C PHE A 724 -3.38 -4.16 -23.80
N ILE A 725 -2.45 -5.11 -23.91
CA ILE A 725 -2.40 -6.06 -25.04
C ILE A 725 -3.68 -6.92 -25.10
N ALA A 726 -4.25 -7.30 -23.96
CA ALA A 726 -5.53 -7.99 -23.91
C ALA A 726 -6.68 -7.14 -24.48
N LEU A 727 -6.70 -5.81 -24.23
CA LEU A 727 -7.64 -4.90 -24.88
C LEU A 727 -7.44 -4.87 -26.40
N LEU A 728 -6.19 -4.83 -26.87
CA LEU A 728 -5.89 -4.85 -28.31
C LEU A 728 -6.35 -6.16 -28.97
N ARG A 729 -6.21 -7.31 -28.29
CA ARG A 729 -6.72 -8.60 -28.78
C ARG A 729 -8.25 -8.66 -28.82
N ALA A 730 -8.92 -7.91 -27.95
CA ALA A 730 -10.37 -7.80 -27.91
C ALA A 730 -10.92 -6.81 -28.95
N LEU A 731 -10.06 -6.01 -29.60
CA LEU A 731 -10.49 -5.23 -30.76
C LEU A 731 -11.06 -6.21 -31.79
N PRO A 732 -12.21 -5.87 -32.42
CA PRO A 732 -12.78 -6.72 -33.44
C PRO A 732 -11.70 -6.95 -34.50
N ALA A 733 -11.33 -8.22 -34.67
CA ALA A 733 -10.41 -8.61 -35.74
C ALA A 733 -10.97 -8.01 -37.03
N PRO A 734 -10.17 -7.29 -37.84
CA PRO A 734 -10.65 -6.77 -39.11
C PRO A 734 -11.14 -7.95 -39.95
N SER A 735 -12.45 -8.15 -39.97
CA SER A 735 -13.08 -9.16 -40.80
C SER A 735 -13.14 -8.56 -42.19
N VAL A 736 -12.11 -8.87 -43.00
CA VAL A 736 -12.16 -8.62 -44.43
C VAL A 736 -13.28 -9.49 -44.98
N ILE A 737 -14.45 -8.92 -45.22
CA ILE A 737 -15.63 -9.70 -45.62
C ILE A 737 -15.57 -10.05 -47.09
N ARG A 738 -15.02 -9.15 -47.92
CA ARG A 738 -14.69 -9.42 -49.32
C ARG A 738 -13.51 -8.54 -49.77
N HIS A 739 -12.62 -9.16 -50.55
CA HIS A 739 -11.51 -8.53 -51.25
C HIS A 739 -11.76 -8.72 -52.75
N ALA A 740 -11.91 -7.63 -53.49
CA ALA A 740 -11.81 -7.65 -54.95
C ALA A 740 -10.47 -7.02 -55.32
N ALA A 741 -9.57 -7.81 -55.89
CA ALA A 741 -8.36 -7.33 -56.52
C ALA A 741 -8.39 -7.71 -57.99
N SER A 742 -8.20 -6.73 -58.86
CA SER A 742 -7.92 -6.96 -60.26
C SER A 742 -6.42 -6.85 -60.53
N THR A 743 -5.82 -7.93 -61.05
CA THR A 743 -4.42 -7.95 -61.54
C THR A 743 -4.33 -7.66 -63.04
N ALA A 744 -5.40 -7.14 -63.65
CA ALA A 744 -5.47 -6.93 -65.09
C ALA A 744 -4.61 -5.71 -65.49
N ALA A 745 -3.47 -5.96 -66.14
CA ALA A 745 -2.71 -4.94 -66.83
C ALA A 745 -3.55 -4.42 -68.01
N ILE A 746 -4.07 -3.20 -67.91
CA ILE A 746 -4.74 -2.52 -69.02
C ILE A 746 -3.72 -1.59 -69.69
N ALA A 747 -3.20 -2.01 -70.85
CA ALA A 747 -2.41 -1.13 -71.70
C ALA A 747 -3.35 -0.14 -72.41
N THR A 748 -3.22 1.16 -72.15
CA THR A 748 -3.97 2.20 -72.88
C THR A 748 -3.02 3.27 -73.39
N THR A 749 -3.29 3.81 -74.58
CA THR A 749 -2.55 4.93 -75.19
C THR A 749 -3.32 6.26 -75.07
N ALA A 750 -4.30 6.37 -74.17
CA ALA A 750 -5.17 7.53 -74.05
C ALA A 750 -4.63 8.55 -73.03
N PRO A 751 -4.68 9.87 -73.31
CA PRO A 751 -4.16 10.93 -72.42
C PRO A 751 -5.02 11.14 -71.16
N THR A 752 -6.24 10.61 -71.15
CA THR A 752 -7.12 10.53 -69.98
C THR A 752 -7.86 9.21 -70.05
N PHE A 753 -7.83 8.46 -68.95
CA PHE A 753 -8.55 7.19 -68.85
C PHE A 753 -9.38 7.19 -67.58
N VAL A 754 -10.66 6.83 -67.72
CA VAL A 754 -11.60 6.58 -66.63
C VAL A 754 -11.84 5.08 -66.60
N SER A 755 -11.51 4.44 -65.50
CA SER A 755 -11.89 3.04 -65.27
C SER A 755 -12.98 2.96 -64.22
N THR A 756 -14.05 2.26 -64.55
CA THR A 756 -15.12 1.85 -63.64
C THR A 756 -15.15 0.33 -63.65
N GLY A 757 -14.79 -0.33 -62.55
CA GLY A 757 -14.65 -1.79 -62.59
C GLY A 757 -14.61 -2.53 -61.27
N GLU A 758 -14.06 -1.96 -60.20
CA GLU A 758 -14.01 -2.66 -58.91
C GLU A 758 -15.28 -2.36 -58.11
N GLN A 759 -16.18 -3.34 -58.10
CA GLN A 759 -17.37 -3.34 -57.28
C GLN A 759 -17.31 -4.45 -56.22
N VAL A 760 -17.62 -4.09 -54.98
CA VAL A 760 -17.76 -5.04 -53.87
C VAL A 760 -19.13 -4.83 -53.25
N SER A 761 -19.96 -5.88 -53.26
CA SER A 761 -21.24 -5.90 -52.56
C SER A 761 -21.12 -6.65 -51.24
N VAL A 762 -21.61 -6.03 -50.17
CA VAL A 762 -21.69 -6.61 -48.82
C VAL A 762 -23.11 -6.51 -48.27
N GLN A 763 -23.52 -7.55 -47.55
CA GLN A 763 -24.80 -7.56 -46.82
C GLN A 763 -24.61 -6.89 -45.46
N GLY A 764 -25.42 -5.86 -45.18
CA GLY A 764 -25.36 -5.07 -43.95
C GLY A 764 -26.72 -4.93 -43.28
N GLU A 765 -26.71 -4.69 -41.97
CA GLU A 765 -27.88 -4.24 -41.21
C GLU A 765 -27.92 -2.71 -41.14
N ALA A 766 -29.10 -2.12 -40.98
CA ALA A 766 -29.24 -0.66 -40.92
C ALA A 766 -28.46 -0.10 -39.72
N GLY A 767 -27.53 0.82 -40.00
CA GLY A 767 -26.71 1.48 -38.97
C GLY A 767 -25.42 0.74 -38.59
N GLU A 768 -25.15 -0.41 -39.21
CA GLU A 768 -23.87 -1.10 -39.09
C GLU A 768 -22.76 -0.28 -39.76
N LEU A 769 -21.61 -0.08 -39.08
CA LEU A 769 -20.49 0.68 -39.62
C LEU A 769 -19.52 -0.22 -40.39
N ALA A 770 -19.18 0.20 -41.61
CA ALA A 770 -18.14 -0.39 -42.42
C ALA A 770 -17.01 0.62 -42.67
N LEU A 771 -15.76 0.18 -42.59
CA LEU A 771 -14.60 0.89 -43.11
C LEU A 771 -14.35 0.39 -44.52
N VAL A 772 -14.36 1.32 -45.47
CA VAL A 772 -14.04 1.04 -46.87
C VAL A 772 -12.71 1.68 -47.18
N SER A 773 -11.72 0.84 -47.46
CA SER A 773 -10.35 1.26 -47.78
C SER A 773 -10.07 0.98 -49.26
N PHE A 774 -9.56 1.99 -49.94
CA PHE A 774 -9.04 1.87 -51.29
C PHE A 774 -7.52 1.90 -51.26
N ASN A 775 -6.89 0.81 -51.71
CA ASN A 775 -5.44 0.71 -51.82
C ASN A 775 -5.02 0.55 -53.28
N LEU A 776 -3.90 1.20 -53.60
CA LEU A 776 -3.28 1.22 -54.92
C LEU A 776 -1.90 0.57 -54.81
N HIS A 777 -1.69 -0.55 -55.50
CA HIS A 777 -0.40 -1.26 -55.61
C HIS A 777 0.41 -0.71 -56.77
N VAL A 778 1.26 0.28 -56.49
CA VAL A 778 2.06 0.97 -57.49
C VAL A 778 3.41 0.27 -57.65
N VAL A 779 3.83 0.01 -58.89
CA VAL A 779 5.15 -0.58 -59.23
C VAL A 779 5.72 0.15 -60.45
N ASN A 780 7.02 0.42 -60.43
CA ASN A 780 7.76 1.05 -61.54
C ASN A 780 7.12 2.36 -62.06
N GLN A 781 6.78 3.28 -61.15
CA GLN A 781 6.29 4.62 -61.48
C GLN A 781 7.38 5.69 -61.40
N ALA A 782 7.47 6.50 -62.46
CA ALA A 782 8.21 7.77 -62.45
C ALA A 782 7.43 8.87 -61.70
N PRO A 783 8.07 9.98 -61.27
CA PRO A 783 7.39 11.04 -60.53
C PRO A 783 6.22 11.64 -61.33
N ALA A 784 5.00 11.58 -60.78
CA ALA A 784 3.82 12.19 -61.41
C ALA A 784 3.77 13.70 -61.12
N THR A 785 3.62 14.55 -62.16
CA THR A 785 3.50 16.01 -61.99
C THR A 785 2.05 16.51 -61.87
N LYS A 786 1.07 15.62 -62.03
CA LYS A 786 -0.36 15.89 -61.86
C LYS A 786 -1.00 14.92 -60.88
N ALA A 787 -1.96 15.44 -60.11
CA ALA A 787 -2.69 14.66 -59.12
C ALA A 787 -3.73 13.76 -59.79
N ASN A 788 -3.85 12.51 -59.34
CA ASN A 788 -4.85 11.58 -59.83
C ASN A 788 -6.11 11.64 -58.95
N LEU A 789 -7.27 11.38 -59.55
CA LEU A 789 -8.56 11.44 -58.86
C LEU A 789 -9.12 10.03 -58.61
N ALA A 790 -9.44 9.73 -57.35
CA ALA A 790 -10.24 8.57 -56.95
C ALA A 790 -11.60 9.03 -56.43
N ARG A 791 -12.67 8.39 -56.92
CA ARG A 791 -14.02 8.58 -56.42
C ARG A 791 -14.59 7.26 -55.93
N LEU A 792 -15.13 7.26 -54.72
CA LEU A 792 -15.82 6.13 -54.12
C LEU A 792 -17.33 6.39 -54.12
N THR A 793 -18.09 5.40 -54.55
CA THR A 793 -19.56 5.44 -54.54
C THR A 793 -20.13 4.28 -53.72
N LEU A 794 -21.27 4.53 -53.05
CA LEU A 794 -22.13 3.53 -52.41
C LEU A 794 -23.47 3.53 -53.14
N ASN A 795 -23.88 2.39 -53.69
CA ASN A 795 -25.14 2.22 -54.42
C ASN A 795 -25.34 3.29 -55.53
N GLY A 796 -24.24 3.73 -56.15
CA GLY A 796 -24.23 4.76 -57.20
C GLY A 796 -24.17 6.21 -56.69
N ALA A 797 -24.27 6.46 -55.39
CA ALA A 797 -24.09 7.79 -54.80
C ALA A 797 -22.63 8.01 -54.36
N GLN A 798 -22.04 9.16 -54.69
CA GLN A 798 -20.68 9.51 -54.27
C GLN A 798 -20.61 9.67 -52.75
N ILE A 799 -19.64 8.99 -52.13
CA ILE A 799 -19.41 9.04 -50.67
C ILE A 799 -18.03 9.60 -50.31
N ALA A 800 -17.06 9.54 -51.21
CA ALA A 800 -15.77 10.20 -51.05
C ALA A 800 -15.10 10.48 -52.40
N GLU A 801 -14.27 11.51 -52.42
CA GLU A 801 -13.40 11.84 -53.55
C GLU A 801 -12.06 12.33 -52.98
N THR A 802 -10.95 11.86 -53.53
CA THR A 802 -9.60 12.25 -53.10
C THR A 802 -8.70 12.45 -54.32
N THR A 803 -7.73 13.35 -54.16
CA THR A 803 -6.74 13.66 -55.18
C THR A 803 -5.36 13.40 -54.60
N GLN A 804 -4.55 12.54 -55.24
CA GLN A 804 -3.24 12.17 -54.72
C GLN A 804 -2.16 12.12 -55.81
N TYR A 805 -0.97 12.63 -55.47
CA TYR A 805 0.24 12.46 -56.26
C TYR A 805 0.83 11.07 -55.98
N LEU A 806 1.17 10.33 -57.03
CA LEU A 806 1.81 9.04 -56.85
C LEU A 806 3.31 9.24 -56.58
N PRO A 807 3.86 8.66 -55.50
CA PRO A 807 5.28 8.72 -55.23
C PRO A 807 6.05 7.89 -56.28
N PRO A 808 7.32 8.24 -56.58
CA PRO A 808 8.19 7.39 -57.39
C PRO A 808 8.41 6.04 -56.69
N THR A 809 8.39 4.94 -57.46
CA THR A 809 8.53 3.56 -56.94
C THR A 809 9.50 2.74 -57.78
N ASP A 810 10.19 1.79 -57.15
CA ASP A 810 11.07 0.80 -57.78
C ASP A 810 10.35 -0.55 -58.01
N ASP A 811 11.10 -1.61 -58.35
CA ASP A 811 10.56 -2.94 -58.64
C ASP A 811 9.86 -3.60 -57.43
N ALA A 812 10.12 -3.14 -56.19
CA ALA A 812 9.51 -3.71 -54.98
C ALA A 812 8.04 -3.31 -54.80
N GLY A 813 7.66 -2.16 -55.37
CA GLY A 813 6.30 -1.62 -55.32
C GLY A 813 5.88 -1.08 -53.95
N VAL A 814 4.88 -0.20 -53.94
CA VAL A 814 4.30 0.41 -52.73
C VAL A 814 2.79 0.29 -52.77
N VAL A 815 2.19 -0.08 -51.65
CA VAL A 815 0.75 0.01 -51.43
C VAL A 815 0.43 1.39 -50.87
N VAL A 816 -0.25 2.21 -51.66
CA VAL A 816 -0.72 3.53 -51.23
C VAL A 816 -2.19 3.39 -50.83
N SER A 817 -2.48 3.56 -49.54
CA SER A 817 -3.87 3.72 -49.08
C SER A 817 -4.31 5.14 -49.42
N MET A 818 -5.33 5.23 -50.27
CA MET A 818 -5.74 6.50 -50.88
C MET A 818 -6.87 7.15 -50.08
N ALA A 819 -7.77 6.33 -49.53
CA ALA A 819 -8.85 6.77 -48.64
C ALA A 819 -9.39 5.59 -47.84
N THR A 820 -9.64 5.83 -46.55
CA THR A 820 -10.39 4.94 -45.66
C THR A 820 -11.59 5.71 -45.14
N VAL A 821 -12.80 5.30 -45.53
CA VAL A 821 -14.04 6.04 -45.25
C VAL A 821 -14.96 5.19 -44.37
N PRO A 822 -15.41 5.70 -43.21
CA PRO A 822 -16.47 5.07 -42.44
C PRO A 822 -17.82 5.31 -43.12
N VAL A 823 -18.58 4.24 -43.36
CA VAL A 823 -19.87 4.29 -44.04
C VAL A 823 -20.90 3.52 -43.21
N ALA A 824 -22.04 4.15 -42.94
CA ALA A 824 -23.19 3.47 -42.36
C ALA A 824 -23.88 2.64 -43.45
N LEU A 825 -24.00 1.33 -43.24
CA LEU A 825 -24.66 0.42 -44.15
C LEU A 825 -26.18 0.58 -44.06
N VAL A 826 -26.85 0.40 -45.20
CA VAL A 826 -28.29 0.23 -45.25
C VAL A 826 -28.66 -1.24 -45.12
N GLN A 827 -29.88 -1.52 -44.67
CA GLN A 827 -30.38 -2.89 -44.57
C GLN A 827 -30.39 -3.56 -45.95
N GLY A 828 -29.70 -4.70 -46.06
CA GLY A 828 -29.56 -5.46 -47.31
C GLY A 828 -28.23 -5.23 -48.02
N SER A 829 -28.25 -5.24 -49.37
CA SER A 829 -27.03 -5.16 -50.19
C SER A 829 -26.50 -3.73 -50.29
N ASN A 830 -25.23 -3.55 -49.96
CA ASN A 830 -24.48 -2.31 -50.10
C ASN A 830 -23.36 -2.54 -51.14
N THR A 831 -23.46 -1.91 -52.30
CA THR A 831 -22.50 -2.03 -53.39
C THR A 831 -21.58 -0.83 -53.41
N PHE A 832 -20.31 -1.06 -53.10
CA PHE A 832 -19.25 -0.07 -53.22
C PHE A 832 -18.63 -0.15 -54.60
N ALA A 833 -18.43 0.99 -55.26
CA ALA A 833 -17.74 1.05 -56.55
C ALA A 833 -16.69 2.15 -56.55
N LEU A 834 -15.53 1.82 -57.11
CA LEU A 834 -14.44 2.76 -57.31
C LEU A 834 -14.41 3.25 -58.77
N GLU A 835 -14.38 4.57 -58.93
CA GLU A 835 -14.03 5.24 -60.18
C GLU A 835 -12.64 5.85 -60.03
N TRP A 836 -11.75 5.54 -60.97
CA TRP A 836 -10.40 6.10 -61.00
C TRP A 836 -10.19 6.87 -62.30
N ARG A 837 -9.64 8.08 -62.18
CA ARG A 837 -9.25 8.91 -63.30
C ARG A 837 -7.78 9.31 -63.15
N ALA A 838 -6.96 8.80 -64.06
CA ALA A 838 -5.58 9.26 -64.23
C ALA A 838 -5.55 10.39 -65.26
N GLU A 839 -4.90 11.50 -64.93
CA GLU A 839 -4.53 12.55 -65.88
C GLU A 839 -3.08 12.31 -66.27
N ALA A 840 -2.84 11.74 -67.46
CA ALA A 840 -1.49 11.50 -67.93
C ALA A 840 -0.87 12.78 -68.50
N ASP A 841 0.42 13.00 -68.21
CA ASP A 841 1.21 13.94 -68.97
C ASP A 841 1.47 13.37 -70.37
N THR A 842 1.41 14.25 -71.37
CA THR A 842 1.66 13.93 -72.77
C THR A 842 3.12 13.51 -72.96
N HIS A 843 3.46 12.25 -72.68
CA HIS A 843 4.52 11.50 -73.35
C HIS A 843 4.39 10.00 -73.05
N THR A 844 4.62 9.20 -74.09
CA THR A 844 4.70 7.74 -74.10
C THR A 844 5.61 7.22 -73.00
N LEU A 845 5.01 6.71 -71.93
CA LEU A 845 5.59 5.81 -70.96
C LEU A 845 4.68 4.58 -70.92
N GLU A 846 5.26 3.39 -71.07
CA GLU A 846 4.64 2.13 -70.67
C GLU A 846 4.44 2.14 -69.15
N SER A 847 3.50 2.95 -68.67
CA SER A 847 3.12 2.96 -67.26
C SER A 847 2.29 1.71 -67.00
N LYS A 848 2.85 0.75 -66.25
CA LYS A 848 2.06 -0.33 -65.68
C LYS A 848 1.08 0.32 -64.71
N VAL A 849 -0.21 0.19 -65.00
CA VAL A 849 -1.26 0.67 -64.10
C VAL A 849 -1.12 -0.09 -62.78
N PRO A 850 -1.17 0.61 -61.62
CA PRO A 850 -1.10 -0.03 -60.32
C PRO A 850 -2.17 -1.13 -60.18
N GLY A 851 -1.81 -2.25 -59.54
CA GLY A 851 -2.83 -3.19 -59.05
C GLY A 851 -3.76 -2.47 -58.08
N ARG A 852 -5.03 -2.87 -58.01
CA ARG A 852 -6.02 -2.17 -57.19
C ARG A 852 -6.68 -3.16 -56.25
N SER A 853 -7.00 -2.69 -55.05
CA SER A 853 -7.81 -3.45 -54.12
C SER A 853 -8.81 -2.53 -53.43
N LEU A 854 -10.07 -2.93 -53.49
CA LEU A 854 -11.14 -2.37 -52.67
C LEU A 854 -11.36 -3.33 -51.49
N VAL A 855 -11.12 -2.84 -50.29
CA VAL A 855 -11.26 -3.60 -49.03
C VAL A 855 -12.44 -3.05 -48.26
N VAL A 856 -13.44 -3.90 -47.99
CA VAL A 856 -14.57 -3.54 -47.13
C VAL A 856 -14.49 -4.35 -45.84
N GLN A 857 -14.32 -3.66 -44.72
CA GLN A 857 -14.24 -4.24 -43.38
C GLN A 857 -15.48 -3.83 -42.58
N LYS A 858 -16.19 -4.78 -41.97
CA LYS A 858 -17.21 -4.43 -40.96
C LYS A 858 -16.52 -4.14 -39.65
N VAL A 859 -16.93 -3.06 -38.99
CA VAL A 859 -16.33 -2.58 -37.75
C VAL A 859 -17.19 -2.95 -36.52
N GLY A 860 -18.30 -3.66 -36.73
CA GLY A 860 -19.29 -3.95 -35.69
C GLY A 860 -20.18 -2.74 -35.39
N ALA A 861 -21.25 -2.98 -34.63
CA ALA A 861 -22.16 -1.92 -34.19
C ALA A 861 -21.42 -0.92 -33.28
N ALA A 862 -21.69 0.37 -33.46
CA ALA A 862 -21.27 1.39 -32.51
C ALA A 862 -21.95 1.13 -31.16
N ASN A 863 -21.23 0.54 -30.21
CA ASN A 863 -21.65 0.62 -28.81
C ASN A 863 -21.36 2.05 -28.34
N GLY A 864 -22.46 2.77 -28.06
CA GLY A 864 -22.50 4.21 -27.78
C GLY A 864 -21.70 4.70 -26.59
#